data_AF-A0A937IKE4-F1
#
_entry.id   AF-A0A937IKE4-F1
#
_cell.length_a   1.000
_cell.length_b   1.000
_cell.length_c   1.000
_cell.angle_alpha   90.00
_cell.angle_beta   90.00
_cell.angle_gamma   90.00
#
_symmetry.space_group_name_H-M   'P 1'
#
loop_
_entity.id
_entity.type
_entity.pdbx_description
1 polymer ?
#
loop_
_entity_poly.entity_id
_entity_poly.type
_entity_poly.pdbx_seq_one_letter_code
_entity_poly.pdbx_strand_id
1 'polypeptide(L)'
;MRARGLHETLFMGADTMRKAIAALVPRAEFIHRERFSELSYTGQKKISRMPARSALVSFSVDNVYGIAELLRRQKGGAAVVMGALSPRTRNAQVEMYQNGDVDFLVATDAIGMGLNLDVSHVAFSATSKFDGNRMRRLMPTELAQIAGRAGRHMNNGTFGVTGEAASLHEEVVQAITNNQFQPIKKLYWRNSKLQFGSPKSLIFSLELQTENEWLTRVRESDDLGALKALVEDAEINARASDGASVNLLWDVCRIPDFRGVSGREHADLLSTIYKYLHETLEVPQEWLAEQINRIDNTNGDIDTLSKRLAYIRTWTYVAQRKGWVKDQNYWREATRAVEDRLSDALHLALTQRFVDRRTSILMRRLKQKESLVAEVNKEGEVTVEGQFVGRREGFRFQQDSSTSIEEAKTLRTASLQALAPEFQLRADRMYNSPDTEFDFTEQGGLMWGTSAVGKLMKGSEALRPQVLAFVDEEAGAELCEKVARRLQHFIDRKISTLFEPLLKLQGDESLTGITRGFSFQMIEGLGILDRAATVEDVKALDQDARSALRKHGVRFGQFSIFIPLLLKPAPTRLRLVLWSLALGLKEFPEAPPPGLVTIPTDDKLPTGFYLKSGYRAAGVRALRVDMAERLADMLRTQNTRDGFEANSDMLSITGMTLEQFCNLMNGLGYHSEKGERLKIKTVPMNETNDRVEREVAVEGVLAEESTKVPNSDKYNTLMAPTNKIDKKSNMTPDLHLEPVLDASDDAIQSNEGAATEVFYTFTWGTRARERRVDPGVKKYKPSNKDQGKGAKGKGNKNHSKNNKTEVVKATLTKKEKPIDPDNPFAAALKGFNQN
;
A
#
# COMPACT_ATOMS: atom_id res chain seq x y z
N MET A 1 54.82 42.42 11.95
CA MET A 1 54.00 41.34 11.33
C MET A 1 54.39 41.20 9.87
N ARG A 2 54.54 39.99 9.29
CA ARG A 2 54.69 39.83 7.83
C ARG A 2 53.30 39.75 7.19
N ALA A 3 52.71 40.90 6.86
CA ALA A 3 51.47 40.95 6.09
C ALA A 3 51.71 40.39 4.68
N ARG A 4 50.72 39.71 4.10
CA ARG A 4 50.80 39.13 2.74
C ARG A 4 50.05 39.94 1.68
N GLY A 5 49.32 40.99 2.07
CA GLY A 5 48.61 41.87 1.15
C GLY A 5 49.54 42.91 0.51
N LEU A 6 49.24 43.28 -0.74
CA LEU A 6 49.97 44.31 -1.50
C LEU A 6 49.36 45.72 -1.35
N HIS A 7 48.12 45.81 -0.86
CA HIS A 7 47.38 47.07 -0.70
C HIS A 7 46.81 47.17 0.72
N GLU A 8 45.64 46.56 0.95
CA GLU A 8 44.96 46.49 2.24
C GLU A 8 45.06 45.05 2.81
N THR A 9 44.96 44.90 4.14
CA THR A 9 44.87 43.60 4.81
C THR A 9 43.72 43.65 5.81
N LEU A 10 42.54 43.18 5.40
CA LEU A 10 41.36 43.12 6.25
C LEU A 10 41.44 41.94 7.23
N PHE A 11 41.22 42.20 8.51
CA PHE A 11 41.03 41.17 9.53
C PHE A 11 39.55 40.99 9.82
N MET A 12 39.03 39.77 9.68
CA MET A 12 37.66 39.40 10.06
C MET A 12 37.71 38.33 11.14
N GLY A 13 37.00 38.54 12.25
CA GLY A 13 37.03 37.64 13.41
C GLY A 13 36.25 38.18 14.61
N ALA A 14 36.38 37.50 15.75
CA ALA A 14 35.70 37.89 16.99
C ALA A 14 36.38 39.07 17.70
N ASP A 15 35.58 39.88 18.40
CA ASP A 15 36.06 41.07 19.13
C ASP A 15 37.09 40.75 20.22
N THR A 16 37.11 39.51 20.73
CA THR A 16 38.10 39.01 21.69
C THR A 16 39.56 39.16 21.21
N MET A 17 39.79 39.29 19.91
CA MET A 17 41.12 39.55 19.30
C MET A 17 41.51 41.03 19.27
N ARG A 18 40.59 41.97 19.49
CA ARG A 18 40.80 43.43 19.33
C ARG A 18 42.06 43.93 20.02
N LYS A 19 42.26 43.58 21.29
CA LYS A 19 43.42 44.03 22.09
C LYS A 19 44.75 43.48 21.54
N ALA A 20 44.78 42.20 21.15
CA ALA A 20 45.97 41.58 20.59
C ALA A 20 46.32 42.14 19.19
N ILE A 21 45.31 42.41 18.36
CA ILE A 21 45.50 43.06 17.05
C ILE A 21 46.01 44.50 17.24
N ALA A 22 45.40 45.28 18.14
CA ALA A 22 45.85 46.66 18.42
C ALA A 22 47.30 46.72 18.93
N ALA A 23 47.71 45.76 19.76
CA ALA A 23 49.09 45.66 20.24
C ALA A 23 50.11 45.28 19.14
N LEU A 24 49.72 44.41 18.18
CA LEU A 24 50.61 43.93 17.11
C LEU A 24 50.56 44.78 15.83
N VAL A 25 49.48 45.54 15.64
CA VAL A 25 49.22 46.42 14.50
C VAL A 25 48.58 47.73 15.02
N PRO A 26 49.37 48.67 15.56
CA PRO A 26 48.84 49.86 16.24
C PRO A 26 48.02 50.83 15.38
N ARG A 27 48.06 50.69 14.05
CA ARG A 27 47.29 51.50 13.08
C ARG A 27 46.08 50.75 12.50
N ALA A 28 45.66 49.65 13.12
CA ALA A 28 44.48 48.91 12.66
C ALA A 28 43.19 49.66 13.03
N GLU A 29 42.33 49.89 12.05
CA GLU A 29 40.97 50.36 12.26
C GLU A 29 40.03 49.18 12.61
N PHE A 30 39.02 49.43 13.44
CA PHE A 30 38.12 48.38 13.95
C PHE A 30 36.66 48.74 13.72
N ILE A 31 36.03 48.08 12.74
CA ILE A 31 34.60 48.19 12.46
C ILE A 31 33.87 47.07 13.20
N HIS A 32 32.94 47.41 14.10
CA HIS A 32 32.08 46.44 14.77
C HIS A 32 30.84 46.13 13.92
N ARG A 33 30.34 44.90 14.00
CA ARG A 33 29.10 44.44 13.36
C ARG A 33 28.37 43.53 14.34
N GLU A 34 27.16 43.92 14.71
CA GLU A 34 26.28 43.11 15.54
C GLU A 34 25.63 41.98 14.73
N ARG A 35 25.05 41.02 15.43
CA ARG A 35 24.36 39.87 14.85
C ARG A 35 22.93 40.27 14.45
N PHE A 36 22.54 39.98 13.21
CA PHE A 36 21.23 40.38 12.67
C PHE A 36 20.01 39.63 13.26
N SER A 37 20.20 38.45 13.85
CA SER A 37 19.13 37.66 14.48
C SER A 37 19.46 37.27 15.90
N GLU A 38 18.44 37.07 16.73
CA GLU A 38 18.63 36.60 18.10
C GLU A 38 18.98 35.10 18.14
N LEU A 39 19.68 34.70 19.20
CA LEU A 39 19.97 33.30 19.50
C LEU A 39 19.50 33.00 20.92
N SER A 40 18.58 32.04 21.09
CA SER A 40 18.02 31.69 22.40
C SER A 40 18.27 30.23 22.79
N TYR A 41 18.41 29.99 24.09
CA TYR A 41 18.63 28.65 24.65
C TYR A 41 17.29 27.97 24.96
N THR A 42 17.16 26.69 24.59
CA THR A 42 15.91 25.93 24.73
C THR A 42 16.06 24.64 25.55
N GLY A 43 17.13 24.54 26.35
CA GLY A 43 17.35 23.43 27.29
C GLY A 43 17.75 22.12 26.63
N GLN A 44 17.50 21.01 27.34
CA GLN A 44 17.70 19.65 26.84
C GLN A 44 16.46 19.17 26.08
N LYS A 45 16.66 18.63 24.88
CA LYS A 45 15.62 17.98 24.07
C LYS A 45 16.08 16.57 23.68
N LYS A 46 15.13 15.62 23.64
CA LYS A 46 15.41 14.26 23.11
C LYS A 46 15.44 14.29 21.59
N ILE A 47 16.26 13.45 20.96
CA ILE A 47 16.42 13.36 19.50
C ILE A 47 15.07 13.19 18.77
N SER A 48 14.17 12.35 19.32
CA SER A 48 12.82 12.13 18.78
C SER A 48 11.92 13.38 18.74
N ARG A 49 12.21 14.38 19.58
CA ARG A 49 11.49 15.67 19.70
C ARG A 49 12.29 16.85 19.12
N MET A 50 13.35 16.60 18.36
CA MET A 50 14.06 17.69 17.68
C MET A 50 13.18 18.35 16.61
N PRO A 51 13.18 19.70 16.51
CA PRO A 51 12.49 20.38 15.43
C PRO A 51 13.15 20.06 14.09
N ALA A 52 12.40 20.18 12.99
CA ALA A 52 12.98 20.11 11.65
C ALA A 52 14.08 21.18 11.47
N ARG A 53 15.01 20.92 10.55
CA ARG A 53 16.18 21.77 10.26
C ARG A 53 17.07 21.98 11.50
N SER A 54 17.27 20.89 12.25
CA SER A 54 18.22 20.81 13.37
C SER A 54 19.59 20.29 12.92
N ALA A 55 20.66 20.86 13.48
CA ALA A 55 22.00 20.29 13.44
C ALA A 55 22.37 19.70 14.81
N LEU A 56 22.65 18.39 14.85
CA LEU A 56 23.10 17.67 16.04
C LEU A 56 24.62 17.57 16.01
N VAL A 57 25.30 18.11 17.02
CA VAL A 57 26.77 18.25 17.02
C VAL A 57 27.43 17.33 18.04
N SER A 58 28.32 16.48 17.54
CA SER A 58 29.09 15.49 18.27
C SER A 58 30.59 15.65 18.00
N PHE A 59 31.43 15.22 18.94
CA PHE A 59 32.90 15.33 18.86
C PHE A 59 33.60 13.95 18.75
N SER A 60 32.83 12.90 18.46
CA SER A 60 33.30 11.56 18.10
C SER A 60 32.57 11.07 16.85
N VAL A 61 33.30 10.41 15.95
CA VAL A 61 32.79 9.81 14.70
C VAL A 61 31.74 8.73 14.99
N ASP A 62 31.99 7.87 15.98
CA ASP A 62 31.05 6.81 16.38
C ASP A 62 29.70 7.38 16.83
N ASN A 63 29.74 8.47 17.60
CA ASN A 63 28.56 9.19 18.04
C ASN A 63 27.86 9.91 16.88
N VAL A 64 28.60 10.43 15.88
CA VAL A 64 27.99 11.00 14.66
C VAL A 64 27.22 9.92 13.90
N TYR A 65 27.82 8.75 13.65
CA TYR A 65 27.15 7.64 12.98
C TYR A 65 25.97 7.08 13.79
N GLY A 66 26.10 6.94 15.11
CA GLY A 66 25.03 6.48 15.99
C GLY A 66 23.82 7.40 16.00
N ILE A 67 24.04 8.72 16.05
CA ILE A 67 22.96 9.72 15.96
C ILE A 67 22.33 9.74 14.57
N ALA A 68 23.12 9.63 13.50
CA ALA A 68 22.62 9.59 12.13
C ALA A 68 21.74 8.35 11.85
N GLU A 69 22.17 7.17 12.31
CA GLU A 69 21.37 5.94 12.22
C GLU A 69 20.08 6.00 13.05
N LEU A 70 20.11 6.63 14.23
CA LEU A 70 18.91 6.86 15.04
C LEU A 70 17.92 7.81 14.32
N LEU A 71 18.42 8.87 13.69
CA LEU A 71 17.61 9.81 12.90
C LEU A 71 17.05 9.16 11.64
N ARG A 72 17.81 8.32 10.93
CA ARG A 72 17.31 7.52 9.81
C ARG A 72 16.09 6.69 10.23
N ARG A 73 16.18 5.97 11.36
CA ARG A 73 15.09 5.12 11.88
C ARG A 73 13.86 5.89 12.39
N GLN A 74 14.02 7.12 12.88
CA GLN A 74 12.93 7.88 13.53
C GLN A 74 12.40 9.07 12.72
N LYS A 75 13.13 9.53 11.71
CA LYS A 75 12.93 10.79 10.98
C LYS A 75 13.25 10.70 9.48
N GLY A 76 13.50 9.51 8.94
CA GLY A 76 13.73 9.26 7.51
C GLY A 76 15.16 9.46 7.03
N GLY A 77 15.97 10.30 7.69
CA GLY A 77 17.38 10.43 7.34
C GLY A 77 18.09 11.59 8.02
N ALA A 78 19.42 11.62 7.88
CA ALA A 78 20.23 12.78 8.20
C ALA A 78 21.46 12.88 7.30
N ALA A 79 21.82 14.12 6.93
CA ALA A 79 23.11 14.40 6.29
C ALA A 79 24.24 14.33 7.33
N VAL A 80 25.42 13.90 6.91
CA VAL A 80 26.59 13.73 7.80
C VAL A 80 27.74 14.64 7.36
N VAL A 81 28.18 15.55 8.25
CA VAL A 81 29.25 16.52 7.98
C VAL A 81 30.34 16.47 9.04
N MET A 82 31.49 15.90 8.68
CA MET A 82 32.64 15.75 9.58
C MET A 82 33.89 16.42 8.99
N GLY A 83 34.83 16.81 9.85
CA GLY A 83 36.07 17.49 9.44
C GLY A 83 36.94 16.69 8.46
N ALA A 84 36.92 15.35 8.55
CA ALA A 84 37.70 14.46 7.66
C ALA A 84 37.21 14.44 6.21
N LEU A 85 35.90 14.68 5.97
CA LEU A 85 35.28 14.64 4.65
C LEU A 85 35.91 15.68 3.72
N SER A 86 36.09 15.33 2.43
CA SER A 86 36.58 16.28 1.43
C SER A 86 35.62 17.45 1.25
N PRO A 87 36.09 18.60 0.73
CA PRO A 87 35.19 19.70 0.37
C PRO A 87 34.04 19.26 -0.53
N ARG A 88 34.29 18.32 -1.45
CA ARG A 88 33.28 17.75 -2.36
C ARG A 88 32.21 16.94 -1.64
N THR A 89 32.58 15.89 -0.90
CA THR A 89 31.62 15.08 -0.13
C THR A 89 30.85 15.95 0.87
N ARG A 90 31.53 16.91 1.50
CA ARG A 90 30.94 17.84 2.47
C ARG A 90 29.90 18.76 1.82
N ASN A 91 30.22 19.35 0.66
CA ASN A 91 29.27 20.18 -0.07
C ASN A 91 28.06 19.38 -0.54
N ALA A 92 28.25 18.17 -1.08
CA ALA A 92 27.14 17.32 -1.51
C ALA A 92 26.22 16.86 -0.35
N GLN A 93 26.77 16.60 0.83
CA GLN A 93 25.97 16.33 2.04
C GLN A 93 25.22 17.58 2.55
N VAL A 94 25.81 18.77 2.41
CA VAL A 94 25.13 20.04 2.73
C VAL A 94 24.04 20.38 1.72
N GLU A 95 24.28 20.14 0.43
CA GLU A 95 23.31 20.35 -0.65
C GLU A 95 22.06 19.49 -0.44
N MET A 96 22.24 18.20 -0.10
CA MET A 96 21.13 17.31 0.28
C MET A 96 20.27 17.86 1.44
N TYR A 97 20.90 18.45 2.46
CA TYR A 97 20.20 19.10 3.57
C TYR A 97 19.50 20.41 3.16
N GLN A 98 20.13 21.20 2.29
CA GLN A 98 19.57 22.48 1.82
C GLN A 98 18.41 22.29 0.83
N ASN A 99 18.48 21.28 -0.03
CA ASN A 99 17.42 20.88 -0.95
C ASN A 99 16.21 20.25 -0.23
N GLY A 100 16.34 19.97 1.07
CA GLY A 100 15.28 19.39 1.88
C GLY A 100 15.09 17.88 1.68
N ASP A 101 16.06 17.18 1.07
CA ASP A 101 16.05 15.72 1.00
C ASP A 101 16.24 15.10 2.40
N VAL A 102 16.85 15.83 3.34
CA VAL A 102 16.88 15.48 4.77
C VAL A 102 16.68 16.71 5.66
N ASP A 103 15.83 16.58 6.68
CA ASP A 103 15.54 17.64 7.65
C ASP A 103 16.61 17.81 8.74
N PHE A 104 17.53 16.86 8.86
CA PHE A 104 18.49 16.79 9.96
C PHE A 104 19.92 16.70 9.45
N LEU A 105 20.81 17.38 10.16
CA LEU A 105 22.25 17.35 9.94
C LEU A 105 22.92 16.79 11.20
N VAL A 106 23.82 15.82 11.07
CA VAL A 106 24.69 15.37 12.16
C VAL A 106 26.12 15.72 11.81
N ALA A 107 26.82 16.37 12.75
CA ALA A 107 28.11 16.97 12.41
C ALA A 107 29.12 17.04 13.56
N THR A 108 30.38 17.32 13.21
CA THR A 108 31.40 17.78 14.16
C THR A 108 31.53 19.30 14.17
N ASP A 109 32.46 19.85 14.97
CA ASP A 109 32.82 21.27 14.99
C ASP A 109 33.22 21.86 13.63
N ALA A 110 33.47 21.02 12.62
CA ALA A 110 33.67 21.41 11.23
C ALA A 110 32.53 22.28 10.65
N ILE A 111 31.28 22.20 11.15
CA ILE A 111 30.21 23.12 10.71
C ILE A 111 30.39 24.56 11.22
N GLY A 112 31.25 24.77 12.22
CA GLY A 112 31.54 26.08 12.78
C GLY A 112 32.22 27.04 11.80
N MET A 113 32.75 26.54 10.67
CA MET A 113 33.40 27.34 9.61
C MET A 113 33.17 26.76 8.21
N GLY A 114 33.21 27.61 7.18
CA GLY A 114 33.40 27.17 5.79
C GLY A 114 32.19 26.53 5.09
N LEU A 115 31.00 26.51 5.69
CA LEU A 115 29.76 26.01 5.07
C LEU A 115 28.61 27.00 5.19
N ASN A 116 27.84 27.13 4.12
CA ASN A 116 26.62 27.92 4.09
C ASN A 116 25.42 27.05 4.51
N LEU A 117 25.22 26.87 5.82
CA LEU A 117 24.16 26.05 6.42
C LEU A 117 22.97 26.90 6.88
N ASP A 118 21.73 26.44 6.66
CA ASP A 118 20.49 27.12 7.06
C ASP A 118 19.78 26.29 8.13
N VAL A 119 20.27 26.45 9.36
CA VAL A 119 19.90 25.64 10.52
C VAL A 119 19.02 26.47 11.44
N SER A 120 17.89 25.93 11.88
CA SER A 120 17.00 26.61 12.84
C SER A 120 17.36 26.30 14.30
N HIS A 121 17.93 25.13 14.54
CA HIS A 121 18.28 24.65 15.88
C HIS A 121 19.63 23.92 15.92
N VAL A 122 20.50 24.24 16.88
CA VAL A 122 21.76 23.50 17.13
C VAL A 122 21.66 22.76 18.47
N ALA A 123 21.84 21.44 18.45
CA ALA A 123 21.80 20.60 19.65
C ALA A 123 23.15 19.90 19.87
N PHE A 124 23.81 20.20 21.00
CA PHE A 124 25.07 19.54 21.37
C PHE A 124 24.81 18.17 22.01
N SER A 125 25.37 17.09 21.45
CA SER A 125 25.30 15.75 22.02
C SER A 125 26.45 15.42 22.98
N ALA A 126 27.46 16.29 23.05
CA ALA A 126 28.50 16.30 24.07
C ALA A 126 29.04 17.72 24.27
N THR A 127 29.64 18.00 25.43
CA THR A 127 30.21 19.32 25.79
C THR A 127 31.74 19.27 25.99
N SER A 128 32.36 18.15 25.62
CA SER A 128 33.80 17.90 25.69
C SER A 128 34.30 17.28 24.38
N LYS A 129 35.55 17.55 24.01
CA LYS A 129 36.24 16.95 22.86
C LYS A 129 37.67 16.55 23.19
N PHE A 130 38.22 15.66 22.36
CA PHE A 130 39.65 15.37 22.35
C PHE A 130 40.39 16.52 21.64
N ASP A 131 41.47 17.04 22.24
CA ASP A 131 42.25 18.16 21.68
C ASP A 131 43.58 17.73 21.02
N GLY A 132 43.71 16.44 20.70
CA GLY A 132 44.94 15.81 20.24
C GLY A 132 45.79 15.20 21.36
N ASN A 133 45.54 15.56 22.62
CA ASN A 133 46.28 15.02 23.77
C ASN A 133 45.33 14.51 24.88
N ARG A 134 44.26 15.26 25.20
CA ARG A 134 43.30 14.84 26.24
C ARG A 134 41.87 15.22 25.92
N MET A 135 40.93 14.54 26.59
CA MET A 135 39.55 14.99 26.68
C MET A 135 39.46 16.26 27.53
N ARG A 136 38.90 17.33 26.97
CA ARG A 136 38.63 18.59 27.69
C ARG A 136 37.23 19.11 27.38
N ARG A 137 36.66 19.91 28.29
CA ARG A 137 35.46 20.70 28.00
C ARG A 137 35.71 21.70 26.86
N LEU A 138 34.66 22.00 26.11
CA LEU A 138 34.67 23.05 25.09
C LEU A 138 34.70 24.43 25.75
N MET A 139 35.41 25.37 25.14
CA MET A 139 35.40 26.77 25.55
C MET A 139 34.07 27.43 25.16
N PRO A 140 33.56 28.43 25.90
CA PRO A 140 32.35 29.17 25.51
C PRO A 140 32.41 29.74 24.09
N THR A 141 33.59 30.14 23.61
CA THR A 141 33.82 30.60 22.24
C THR A 141 33.67 29.49 21.18
N GLU A 142 34.08 28.26 21.49
CA GLU A 142 33.89 27.10 20.59
C GLU A 142 32.40 26.72 20.52
N LEU A 143 31.70 26.73 21.66
CA LEU A 143 30.25 26.53 21.72
C LEU A 143 29.50 27.63 20.96
N ALA A 144 29.87 28.90 21.15
CA ALA A 144 29.26 30.04 20.48
C ALA A 144 29.44 30.00 18.95
N GLN A 145 30.62 29.59 18.47
CA GLN A 145 30.90 29.46 17.05
C GLN A 145 30.02 28.39 16.36
N ILE A 146 29.68 27.33 17.09
CA ILE A 146 28.83 26.24 16.60
C ILE A 146 27.34 26.62 16.77
N ALA A 147 26.92 27.08 17.95
CA ALA A 147 25.56 27.54 18.23
C ALA A 147 25.16 28.72 17.32
N GLY A 148 26.12 29.57 16.97
CA GLY A 148 25.97 30.68 16.03
C GLY A 148 25.60 30.27 14.60
N ARG A 149 25.63 28.97 14.27
CA ARG A 149 25.11 28.42 13.01
C ARG A 149 23.58 28.28 13.00
N ALA A 150 22.93 28.32 14.17
CA ALA A 150 21.47 28.42 14.25
C ALA A 150 21.00 29.85 13.97
N GLY A 151 19.99 30.00 13.11
CA GLY A 151 19.46 31.28 12.65
C GLY A 151 20.24 31.88 11.48
N ARG A 152 19.56 32.68 10.65
CA ARG A 152 20.13 33.34 9.47
C ARG A 152 19.44 34.65 9.17
N HIS A 153 20.21 35.69 8.84
CA HIS A 153 19.68 36.99 8.45
C HIS A 153 18.71 37.54 9.51
N MET A 154 17.40 37.62 9.24
CA MET A 154 16.36 38.01 10.22
C MET A 154 15.72 36.83 10.97
N ASN A 155 16.04 35.58 10.63
CA ASN A 155 15.48 34.40 11.28
C ASN A 155 16.26 34.09 12.57
N ASN A 156 15.57 34.15 13.70
CA ASN A 156 16.10 33.80 15.02
C ASN A 156 16.51 32.32 15.09
N GLY A 157 17.63 32.07 15.76
CA GLY A 157 18.16 30.73 15.99
C GLY A 157 17.87 30.23 17.39
N THR A 158 17.87 28.91 17.57
CA THR A 158 17.83 28.30 18.91
C THR A 158 18.97 27.32 19.12
N PHE A 159 19.41 27.15 20.36
CA PHE A 159 20.37 26.08 20.71
C PHE A 159 19.96 25.31 21.97
N GLY A 160 20.58 24.16 22.19
CA GLY A 160 20.25 23.25 23.27
C GLY A 160 21.25 22.09 23.41
N VAL A 161 20.91 21.14 24.27
CA VAL A 161 21.67 19.89 24.44
C VAL A 161 20.78 18.68 24.17
N THR A 162 21.39 17.53 23.83
CA THR A 162 20.68 16.30 23.47
C THR A 162 21.43 15.04 23.91
N GLY A 163 20.74 13.91 23.92
CA GLY A 163 21.29 12.63 24.38
C GLY A 163 21.75 12.72 25.83
N GLU A 164 22.98 12.26 26.08
CA GLU A 164 23.61 12.18 27.40
C GLU A 164 24.41 13.45 27.76
N ALA A 165 24.39 14.48 26.93
CA ALA A 165 25.03 15.75 27.25
C ALA A 165 24.41 16.40 28.50
N ALA A 166 25.25 16.73 29.48
CA ALA A 166 24.86 17.56 30.60
C ALA A 166 24.42 18.96 30.12
N SER A 167 23.43 19.53 30.81
CA SER A 167 22.98 20.91 30.62
C SER A 167 24.15 21.90 30.69
N LEU A 168 24.10 22.94 29.84
CA LEU A 168 25.04 24.04 29.91
C LEU A 168 24.84 24.83 31.20
N HIS A 169 25.94 25.32 31.78
CA HIS A 169 25.88 26.27 32.90
C HIS A 169 25.31 27.61 32.42
N GLU A 170 24.50 28.26 33.27
CA GLU A 170 23.79 29.50 32.95
C GLU A 170 24.74 30.62 32.47
N GLU A 171 25.90 30.78 33.12
CA GLU A 171 26.95 31.73 32.70
C GLU A 171 27.41 31.52 31.25
N VAL A 172 27.51 30.26 30.81
CA VAL A 172 27.91 29.90 29.44
C VAL A 172 26.77 30.17 28.45
N VAL A 173 25.52 29.94 28.86
CA VAL A 173 24.32 30.29 28.07
C VAL A 173 24.25 31.81 27.87
N GLN A 174 24.41 32.59 28.93
CA GLN A 174 24.40 34.06 28.88
C GLN A 174 25.57 34.62 28.03
N ALA A 175 26.77 34.04 28.16
CA ALA A 175 27.90 34.39 27.30
C ALA A 175 27.61 34.16 25.80
N ILE A 176 26.96 33.04 25.46
CA ILE A 176 26.61 32.68 24.07
C ILE A 176 25.49 33.57 23.52
N THR A 177 24.42 33.80 24.29
CA THR A 177 23.27 34.61 23.87
C THR A 177 23.63 36.08 23.71
N ASN A 178 24.42 36.64 24.64
CA ASN A 178 24.83 38.04 24.63
C ASN A 178 26.11 38.30 23.82
N ASN A 179 26.74 37.26 23.23
CA ASN A 179 28.00 37.34 22.48
C ASN A 179 29.18 37.94 23.29
N GLN A 180 29.22 37.69 24.61
CA GLN A 180 30.21 38.24 25.55
C GLN A 180 31.22 37.19 25.98
N PHE A 181 32.49 37.38 25.61
CA PHE A 181 33.58 36.43 25.88
C PHE A 181 34.84 37.12 26.39
N GLN A 182 35.66 36.38 27.13
CA GLN A 182 36.94 36.89 27.63
C GLN A 182 37.91 37.21 26.47
N PRO A 183 38.55 38.39 26.45
CA PRO A 183 39.58 38.72 25.46
C PRO A 183 40.75 37.75 25.49
N ILE A 184 41.33 37.47 24.31
CA ILE A 184 42.48 36.57 24.17
C ILE A 184 43.72 37.27 24.73
N LYS A 185 44.43 36.58 25.63
CA LYS A 185 45.60 37.12 26.35
C LYS A 185 46.95 36.85 25.66
N LYS A 186 47.08 35.71 24.99
CA LYS A 186 48.29 35.31 24.25
C LYS A 186 47.94 34.59 22.96
N LEU A 187 48.79 34.75 21.95
CA LEU A 187 48.69 34.11 20.64
C LEU A 187 49.84 33.12 20.45
N TYR A 188 49.55 31.97 19.82
CA TYR A 188 50.59 31.05 19.41
C TYR A 188 51.39 31.64 18.24
N TRP A 189 52.70 31.64 18.41
CA TRP A 189 53.67 32.17 17.46
C TRP A 189 54.70 31.10 17.09
N ARG A 190 55.18 31.22 15.85
CA ARG A 190 56.26 30.41 15.29
C ARG A 190 57.25 31.35 14.63
N ASN A 191 58.54 31.11 14.83
CA ASN A 191 59.57 31.93 14.20
C ASN A 191 59.47 31.85 12.66
N SER A 192 59.73 32.98 12.00
CA SER A 192 59.71 33.13 10.55
C SER A 192 61.07 33.50 9.95
N LYS A 193 62.09 33.68 10.79
CA LYS A 193 63.51 33.83 10.42
C LYS A 193 64.20 32.48 10.66
N LEU A 194 64.00 31.54 9.73
CA LEU A 194 64.56 30.18 9.80
C LEU A 194 66.02 30.16 9.35
N GLN A 195 66.83 29.28 9.93
CA GLN A 195 68.24 29.11 9.59
C GLN A 195 68.46 27.75 8.92
N PHE A 196 68.89 27.74 7.66
CA PHE A 196 69.07 26.50 6.89
C PHE A 196 70.50 25.95 6.87
N GLY A 197 71.46 26.56 7.57
CA GLY A 197 72.88 26.16 7.49
C GLY A 197 73.20 24.75 8.02
N SER A 198 72.34 24.17 8.86
CA SER A 198 72.37 22.75 9.27
C SER A 198 71.01 22.33 9.83
N PRO A 199 70.68 21.03 9.90
CA PRO A 199 69.42 20.59 10.51
C PRO A 199 69.28 21.02 11.98
N LYS A 200 70.39 21.01 12.74
CA LYS A 200 70.44 21.49 14.13
C LYS A 200 70.15 22.98 14.25
N SER A 201 70.72 23.80 13.34
CA SER A 201 70.43 25.25 13.27
C SER A 201 68.97 25.52 12.91
N LEU A 202 68.38 24.71 12.02
CA LEU A 202 66.98 24.82 11.65
C LEU A 202 66.06 24.53 12.84
N ILE A 203 66.27 23.40 13.53
CA ILE A 203 65.53 23.04 14.75
C ILE A 203 65.65 24.15 15.79
N PHE A 204 66.86 24.61 16.10
CA PHE A 204 67.09 25.73 17.03
C PHE A 204 66.32 27.00 16.61
N SER A 205 66.34 27.36 15.32
CA SER A 205 65.62 28.54 14.82
C SER A 205 64.09 28.38 14.88
N LEU A 206 63.55 27.17 14.74
CA LEU A 206 62.13 26.85 14.89
C LEU A 206 61.68 26.87 16.36
N GLU A 207 62.59 26.49 17.26
CA GLU A 207 62.36 26.37 18.71
C GLU A 207 62.62 27.64 19.51
N LEU A 208 63.18 28.67 18.86
CA LEU A 208 63.44 30.00 19.42
C LEU A 208 62.21 30.55 20.18
N GLN A 209 62.46 31.23 21.31
CA GLN A 209 61.41 31.93 22.05
C GLN A 209 61.12 33.32 21.45
N THR A 210 60.02 33.93 21.90
CA THR A 210 59.64 35.29 21.54
C THR A 210 59.68 36.18 22.77
N GLU A 211 60.23 37.38 22.61
CA GLU A 211 60.29 38.41 23.64
C GLU A 211 58.99 39.23 23.72
N ASN A 212 58.03 39.02 22.81
CA ASN A 212 56.79 39.77 22.78
C ASN A 212 55.77 39.19 23.77
N GLU A 213 55.30 40.03 24.71
CA GLU A 213 54.38 39.65 25.80
C GLU A 213 53.08 38.97 25.33
N TRP A 214 52.56 39.39 24.17
CA TRP A 214 51.32 38.87 23.56
C TRP A 214 51.52 37.53 22.85
N LEU A 215 52.76 37.10 22.65
CA LEU A 215 53.09 35.91 21.91
C LEU A 215 53.58 34.80 22.86
N THR A 216 53.33 33.56 22.48
CA THR A 216 53.89 32.37 23.13
C THR A 216 54.31 31.38 22.05
N ARG A 217 55.38 30.62 22.29
CA ARG A 217 55.78 29.54 21.37
C ARG A 217 54.60 28.59 21.16
N VAL A 218 54.35 28.23 19.90
CA VAL A 218 53.45 27.11 19.57
C VAL A 218 53.97 25.81 20.21
N ARG A 219 53.05 24.89 20.55
CA ARG A 219 53.45 23.51 20.89
C ARG A 219 54.23 22.90 19.73
N GLU A 220 54.98 21.84 20.00
CA GLU A 220 55.63 21.09 18.93
C GLU A 220 54.58 20.67 17.89
N SER A 221 54.80 21.11 16.65
CA SER A 221 53.94 20.82 15.51
C SER A 221 54.46 19.60 14.77
N ASP A 222 53.57 18.89 14.08
CA ASP A 222 53.86 17.60 13.43
C ASP A 222 55.05 17.70 12.46
N ASP A 223 55.22 18.85 11.78
CA ASP A 223 56.35 19.12 10.89
C ASP A 223 57.70 19.31 11.62
N LEU A 224 57.71 19.81 12.85
CA LEU A 224 58.91 19.89 13.70
C LEU A 224 59.23 18.53 14.32
N GLY A 225 58.20 17.77 14.75
CA GLY A 225 58.38 16.40 15.23
C GLY A 225 58.93 15.48 14.15
N ALA A 226 58.39 15.57 12.93
CA ALA A 226 58.91 14.88 11.75
C ALA A 226 60.36 15.29 11.45
N LEU A 227 60.69 16.58 11.47
CA LEU A 227 62.07 17.04 11.27
C LEU A 227 63.03 16.44 12.30
N LYS A 228 62.66 16.40 13.60
CA LYS A 228 63.49 15.80 14.65
C LYS A 228 63.69 14.30 14.39
N ALA A 229 62.63 13.56 14.11
CA ALA A 229 62.69 12.13 13.81
C ALA A 229 63.55 11.81 12.57
N LEU A 230 63.45 12.62 11.51
CA LEU A 230 64.27 12.44 10.30
C LEU A 230 65.75 12.77 10.52
N VAL A 231 66.08 13.68 11.44
CA VAL A 231 67.47 14.04 11.77
C VAL A 231 68.15 12.98 12.67
N GLU A 232 67.38 12.08 13.28
CA GLU A 232 67.91 10.89 13.96
C GLU A 232 68.34 9.78 12.98
N ASP A 233 67.82 9.77 11.74
CA ASP A 233 68.33 8.90 10.66
C ASP A 233 69.71 9.41 10.19
N ALA A 234 70.75 8.60 10.43
CA ALA A 234 72.12 8.90 10.08
C ALA A 234 72.32 9.17 8.58
N GLU A 235 71.54 8.52 7.71
CA GLU A 235 71.63 8.69 6.26
C GLU A 235 71.05 10.05 5.83
N ILE A 236 69.90 10.44 6.39
CA ILE A 236 69.25 11.73 6.12
C ILE A 236 70.12 12.88 6.64
N ASN A 237 70.62 12.75 7.86
CA ASN A 237 71.48 13.74 8.48
C ASN A 237 72.82 13.91 7.73
N ALA A 238 73.36 12.83 7.15
CA ALA A 238 74.54 12.90 6.26
C ALA A 238 74.23 13.57 4.91
N ARG A 239 73.05 13.29 4.32
CA ARG A 239 72.59 13.94 3.07
C ARG A 239 72.31 15.43 3.26
N ALA A 240 71.72 15.83 4.39
CA ALA A 240 71.41 17.23 4.74
C ALA A 240 72.66 18.07 5.14
N SER A 241 73.71 17.98 4.33
CA SER A 241 75.05 18.56 4.59
C SER A 241 75.18 20.03 4.21
N ASP A 242 74.30 20.56 3.35
CA ASP A 242 74.32 21.94 2.85
C ASP A 242 72.95 22.64 2.99
N GLY A 243 72.95 23.96 2.78
CA GLY A 243 71.76 24.79 2.99
C GLY A 243 70.59 24.55 2.05
N ALA A 244 70.83 24.07 0.82
CA ALA A 244 69.76 23.71 -0.10
C ALA A 244 69.12 22.38 0.32
N SER A 245 69.92 21.38 0.70
CA SER A 245 69.45 20.08 1.19
C SER A 245 68.66 20.20 2.50
N VAL A 246 69.11 21.03 3.45
CA VAL A 246 68.35 21.32 4.68
C VAL A 246 67.03 22.05 4.39
N ASN A 247 66.99 22.96 3.41
CA ASN A 247 65.75 23.61 2.99
C ASN A 247 64.80 22.64 2.27
N LEU A 248 65.32 21.70 1.47
CA LEU A 248 64.53 20.63 0.86
C LEU A 248 63.96 19.68 1.91
N LEU A 249 64.77 19.25 2.88
CA LEU A 249 64.33 18.44 4.02
C LEU A 249 63.19 19.14 4.76
N TRP A 250 63.33 20.45 5.01
CA TRP A 250 62.27 21.25 5.61
C TRP A 250 60.99 21.30 4.76
N ASP A 251 61.13 21.45 3.45
CA ASP A 251 59.99 21.48 2.53
C ASP A 251 59.21 20.17 2.47
N VAL A 252 59.90 19.04 2.67
CA VAL A 252 59.33 17.70 2.85
C VAL A 252 58.68 17.56 4.23
N CYS A 253 59.32 17.99 5.32
CA CYS A 253 58.74 17.97 6.67
C CYS A 253 57.39 18.72 6.76
N ARG A 254 57.17 19.73 5.91
CA ARG A 254 55.92 20.49 5.81
C ARG A 254 54.77 19.78 5.10
N ILE A 255 54.94 18.53 4.63
CA ILE A 255 53.83 17.70 4.13
C ILE A 255 52.95 17.29 5.32
N PRO A 256 51.65 17.68 5.37
CA PRO A 256 50.77 17.32 6.48
C PRO A 256 50.54 15.81 6.56
N ASP A 257 50.49 15.26 7.77
CA ASP A 257 49.92 13.92 7.97
C ASP A 257 48.40 13.97 7.84
N PHE A 258 47.92 13.79 6.61
CA PHE A 258 46.49 13.61 6.35
C PHE A 258 45.96 12.25 6.82
N ARG A 259 46.84 11.27 7.03
CA ARG A 259 46.51 9.87 7.31
C ARG A 259 46.17 9.65 8.80
N GLY A 260 46.76 10.46 9.68
CA GLY A 260 46.61 10.33 11.14
C GLY A 260 47.26 9.05 11.65
N VAL A 261 48.42 8.71 11.11
CA VAL A 261 49.19 7.50 11.44
C VAL A 261 50.13 7.77 12.63
N SER A 262 50.93 6.77 13.03
CA SER A 262 51.99 7.06 14.00
C SER A 262 53.00 8.05 13.39
N GLY A 263 53.53 8.97 14.21
CA GLY A 263 54.50 9.96 13.74
C GLY A 263 55.75 9.34 13.11
N ARG A 264 56.05 8.07 13.42
CA ARG A 264 57.13 7.29 12.81
C ARG A 264 56.79 6.83 11.39
N GLU A 265 55.60 6.26 11.17
CA GLU A 265 55.14 5.88 9.81
C GLU A 265 55.07 7.08 8.87
N HIS A 266 54.66 8.26 9.39
CA HIS A 266 54.72 9.50 8.60
C HIS A 266 56.17 9.87 8.28
N ALA A 267 57.07 9.83 9.27
CA ALA A 267 58.49 10.07 9.05
C ALA A 267 59.11 9.11 8.03
N ASP A 268 58.79 7.81 8.04
CA ASP A 268 59.31 6.83 7.07
C ASP A 268 58.89 7.18 5.62
N LEU A 269 57.66 7.67 5.42
CA LEU A 269 57.21 8.20 4.12
C LEU A 269 57.96 9.47 3.71
N LEU A 270 58.17 10.40 4.64
CA LEU A 270 58.91 11.64 4.39
C LEU A 270 60.39 11.37 4.09
N SER A 271 61.01 10.42 4.78
CA SER A 271 62.36 9.91 4.50
C SER A 271 62.46 9.42 3.06
N THR A 272 61.51 8.60 2.63
CA THR A 272 61.45 8.08 1.26
C THR A 272 61.33 9.21 0.22
N ILE A 273 60.43 10.17 0.44
CA ILE A 273 60.25 11.32 -0.47
C ILE A 273 61.51 12.20 -0.52
N TYR A 274 62.15 12.45 0.63
CA TYR A 274 63.38 13.23 0.71
C TYR A 274 64.55 12.54 -0.03
N LYS A 275 64.72 11.23 0.14
CA LYS A 275 65.77 10.46 -0.57
C LYS A 275 65.59 10.58 -2.09
N TYR A 276 64.39 10.38 -2.62
CA TYR A 276 64.13 10.60 -4.06
C TYR A 276 64.39 12.05 -4.50
N LEU A 277 63.86 13.06 -3.81
CA LEU A 277 64.07 14.46 -4.20
C LEU A 277 65.53 14.91 -4.09
N HIS A 278 66.34 14.27 -3.24
CA HIS A 278 67.78 14.53 -3.12
C HIS A 278 68.60 13.80 -4.19
N GLU A 279 68.20 12.58 -4.62
CA GLU A 279 68.95 11.77 -5.59
C GLU A 279 68.57 12.07 -7.04
N THR A 280 67.28 12.10 -7.33
CA THR A 280 66.74 12.21 -8.70
C THR A 280 66.13 13.57 -9.00
N LEU A 281 66.11 14.51 -8.04
CA LEU A 281 65.43 15.82 -8.09
C LEU A 281 63.90 15.77 -8.27
N GLU A 282 63.34 14.61 -8.63
CA GLU A 282 61.92 14.32 -8.75
C GLU A 282 61.55 13.00 -8.06
N VAL A 283 60.30 12.89 -7.62
CA VAL A 283 59.72 11.62 -7.17
C VAL A 283 59.46 10.74 -8.41
N PRO A 284 59.97 9.49 -8.46
CA PRO A 284 59.81 8.62 -9.62
C PRO A 284 58.35 8.40 -10.00
N GLN A 285 58.04 8.59 -11.30
CA GLN A 285 56.67 8.49 -11.81
C GLN A 285 56.04 7.11 -11.59
N GLU A 286 56.82 6.04 -11.77
CA GLU A 286 56.36 4.65 -11.59
C GLU A 286 55.96 4.39 -10.13
N TRP A 287 56.78 4.84 -9.18
CA TRP A 287 56.48 4.71 -7.75
C TRP A 287 55.25 5.54 -7.36
N LEU A 288 55.15 6.78 -7.83
CA LEU A 288 53.98 7.63 -7.58
C LEU A 288 52.70 7.02 -8.19
N ALA A 289 52.78 6.46 -9.39
CA ALA A 289 51.69 5.71 -10.03
C ALA A 289 51.26 4.53 -9.18
N GLU A 290 52.21 3.72 -8.69
CA GLU A 290 51.91 2.56 -7.84
C GLU A 290 51.20 2.97 -6.54
N GLN A 291 51.68 4.03 -5.87
CA GLN A 291 51.06 4.53 -4.65
C GLN A 291 49.63 5.05 -4.88
N ILE A 292 49.35 5.69 -6.02
CA ILE A 292 48.02 6.18 -6.37
C ILE A 292 47.09 5.04 -6.79
N ASN A 293 47.56 4.10 -7.62
CA ASN A 293 46.77 2.96 -8.10
C ASN A 293 46.32 2.03 -6.96
N ARG A 294 47.12 1.89 -5.89
CA ARG A 294 46.74 1.18 -4.66
C ARG A 294 45.58 1.85 -3.90
N ILE A 295 45.34 3.15 -4.14
CA ILE A 295 44.33 3.98 -3.45
C ILE A 295 43.08 4.19 -4.33
N ASP A 296 43.20 4.18 -5.67
CA ASP A 296 42.11 4.38 -6.64
C ASP A 296 41.17 3.17 -6.73
N ASN A 297 40.42 2.95 -5.66
CA ASN A 297 39.42 1.89 -5.55
C ASN A 297 38.22 2.42 -4.76
N THR A 298 37.05 2.45 -5.39
CA THR A 298 35.78 2.94 -4.82
C THR A 298 35.01 1.89 -4.03
N ASN A 299 35.51 0.66 -3.92
CA ASN A 299 34.84 -0.43 -3.19
C ASN A 299 35.30 -0.48 -1.73
N GLY A 300 34.36 -0.41 -0.80
CA GLY A 300 34.63 -0.53 0.64
C GLY A 300 33.50 0.06 1.47
N ASP A 301 33.66 0.01 2.80
CA ASP A 301 32.83 0.76 3.72
C ASP A 301 33.27 2.23 3.83
N ILE A 302 32.49 3.02 4.57
CA ILE A 302 32.71 4.46 4.76
C ILE A 302 34.10 4.74 5.35
N ASP A 303 34.58 3.89 6.27
CA ASP A 303 35.87 4.12 6.93
C ASP A 303 37.05 3.74 6.02
N THR A 304 36.92 2.70 5.19
CA THR A 304 37.89 2.37 4.11
C THR A 304 37.98 3.51 3.09
N LEU A 305 36.83 4.02 2.64
CA LEU A 305 36.77 5.14 1.69
C LEU A 305 37.34 6.43 2.29
N SER A 306 37.02 6.73 3.56
CA SER A 306 37.57 7.88 4.28
C SER A 306 39.09 7.79 4.46
N LYS A 307 39.64 6.60 4.73
CA LYS A 307 41.10 6.38 4.80
C LYS A 307 41.77 6.56 3.44
N ARG A 308 41.22 5.99 2.36
CA ARG A 308 41.74 6.21 0.99
C ARG A 308 41.71 7.69 0.60
N LEU A 309 40.63 8.40 0.93
CA LEU A 309 40.46 9.83 0.71
C LEU A 309 41.47 10.68 1.51
N ALA A 310 41.81 10.27 2.74
CA ALA A 310 42.91 10.86 3.49
C ALA A 310 44.27 10.62 2.83
N TYR A 311 44.52 9.41 2.31
CA TYR A 311 45.81 9.03 1.75
C TYR A 311 46.10 9.70 0.39
N ILE A 312 45.09 9.88 -0.47
CA ILE A 312 45.26 10.58 -1.75
C ILE A 312 45.58 12.07 -1.59
N ARG A 313 45.17 12.72 -0.47
CA ARG A 313 45.53 14.12 -0.19
C ARG A 313 47.03 14.33 -0.01
N THR A 314 47.75 13.35 0.55
CA THR A 314 49.22 13.39 0.63
C THR A 314 49.82 13.50 -0.78
N TRP A 315 49.33 12.68 -1.73
CA TRP A 315 49.81 12.70 -3.12
C TRP A 315 49.37 13.93 -3.89
N THR A 316 48.15 14.41 -3.65
CA THR A 316 47.62 15.67 -4.22
C THR A 316 48.49 16.86 -3.77
N TYR A 317 48.92 16.88 -2.50
CA TYR A 317 49.84 17.88 -1.96
C TYR A 317 51.23 17.80 -2.59
N VAL A 318 51.78 16.58 -2.74
CA VAL A 318 53.07 16.33 -3.42
C VAL A 318 53.03 16.79 -4.87
N ALA A 319 52.00 16.40 -5.64
CA ALA A 319 51.80 16.82 -7.03
C ALA A 319 51.62 18.35 -7.18
N GLN A 320 51.11 19.04 -6.15
CA GLN A 320 50.99 20.49 -6.15
C GLN A 320 52.35 21.22 -5.98
N ARG A 321 53.37 20.59 -5.39
CA ARG A 321 54.70 21.20 -5.18
C ARG A 321 55.47 21.35 -6.49
N LYS A 322 55.92 22.58 -6.78
CA LYS A 322 56.64 22.91 -8.03
C LYS A 322 57.99 22.17 -8.08
N GLY A 323 58.23 21.46 -9.18
CA GLY A 323 59.50 20.78 -9.44
C GLY A 323 59.73 19.47 -8.67
N TRP A 324 58.72 18.92 -8.00
CA TRP A 324 58.84 17.62 -7.31
C TRP A 324 58.42 16.42 -8.17
N VAL A 325 57.74 16.67 -9.28
CA VAL A 325 57.28 15.67 -10.25
C VAL A 325 57.46 16.23 -11.65
N LYS A 326 57.84 15.37 -12.61
CA LYS A 326 58.16 15.74 -13.99
C LYS A 326 57.00 16.41 -14.74
N ASP A 327 55.84 15.76 -14.75
CA ASP A 327 54.61 16.29 -15.35
C ASP A 327 53.65 16.70 -14.24
N GLN A 328 53.80 17.95 -13.80
CA GLN A 328 53.00 18.51 -12.73
C GLN A 328 51.52 18.66 -13.09
N ASN A 329 51.16 18.90 -14.36
CA ASN A 329 49.75 19.09 -14.73
C ASN A 329 49.03 17.74 -14.74
N TYR A 330 49.63 16.72 -15.38
CA TYR A 330 49.11 15.36 -15.36
C TYR A 330 48.90 14.84 -13.94
N TRP A 331 49.90 14.95 -13.06
CA TRP A 331 49.79 14.42 -11.70
C TRP A 331 48.79 15.17 -10.82
N ARG A 332 48.60 16.49 -11.03
CA ARG A 332 47.53 17.25 -10.35
C ARG A 332 46.14 16.82 -10.79
N GLU A 333 45.94 16.59 -12.09
CA GLU A 333 44.65 16.14 -12.62
C GLU A 333 44.36 14.69 -12.23
N ALA A 334 45.35 13.80 -12.31
CA ALA A 334 45.22 12.40 -11.92
C ALA A 334 44.88 12.24 -10.42
N THR A 335 45.64 12.90 -9.52
CA THR A 335 45.37 12.83 -8.07
C THR A 335 44.01 13.43 -7.71
N ARG A 336 43.63 14.54 -8.34
CA ARG A 336 42.30 15.16 -8.15
C ARG A 336 41.16 14.27 -8.66
N ALA A 337 41.32 13.62 -9.80
CA ALA A 337 40.32 12.68 -10.33
C ALA A 337 40.09 11.49 -9.38
N VAL A 338 41.13 10.99 -8.73
CA VAL A 338 41.01 9.96 -7.68
C VAL A 338 40.35 10.53 -6.42
N GLU A 339 40.70 11.74 -5.97
CA GLU A 339 40.02 12.38 -4.83
C GLU A 339 38.52 12.60 -5.12
N ASP A 340 38.16 13.04 -6.32
CA ASP A 340 36.77 13.22 -6.76
C ASP A 340 36.01 11.88 -6.79
N ARG A 341 36.57 10.83 -7.40
CA ARG A 341 35.97 9.47 -7.42
C ARG A 341 35.71 8.93 -6.01
N LEU A 342 36.70 9.02 -5.13
CA LEU A 342 36.58 8.58 -3.73
C LEU A 342 35.58 9.44 -2.94
N SER A 343 35.52 10.74 -3.22
CA SER A 343 34.57 11.67 -2.57
C SER A 343 33.12 11.36 -2.94
N ASP A 344 32.85 11.01 -4.19
CA ASP A 344 31.52 10.68 -4.69
C ASP A 344 31.09 9.29 -4.21
N ALA A 345 32.00 8.30 -4.22
CA ALA A 345 31.76 7.00 -3.61
C ALA A 345 31.44 7.11 -2.10
N LEU A 346 32.21 7.93 -1.36
CA LEU A 346 31.96 8.19 0.06
C LEU A 346 30.62 8.89 0.29
N HIS A 347 30.24 9.84 -0.56
CA HIS A 347 28.92 10.47 -0.50
C HIS A 347 27.80 9.42 -0.70
N LEU A 348 27.92 8.56 -1.72
CA LEU A 348 26.93 7.51 -1.98
C LEU A 348 26.81 6.53 -0.81
N ALA A 349 27.92 6.10 -0.22
CA ALA A 349 27.94 5.21 0.94
C ALA A 349 27.30 5.85 2.20
N LEU A 350 27.59 7.13 2.47
CA LEU A 350 26.93 7.89 3.54
C LEU A 350 25.41 7.98 3.32
N THR A 351 24.99 8.33 2.11
CA THR A 351 23.58 8.44 1.72
C THR A 351 22.84 7.11 1.86
N GLN A 352 23.42 6.01 1.36
CA GLN A 352 22.83 4.66 1.49
C GLN A 352 22.70 4.22 2.95
N ARG A 353 23.65 4.58 3.82
CA ARG A 353 23.64 4.18 5.24
C ARG A 353 22.71 5.05 6.10
N PHE A 354 22.64 6.37 5.85
CA PHE A 354 22.02 7.33 6.76
C PHE A 354 20.77 8.05 6.21
N VAL A 355 20.32 7.71 4.99
CA VAL A 355 19.09 8.24 4.40
C VAL A 355 18.20 7.09 3.92
N ASP A 356 16.99 6.99 4.45
CA ASP A 356 15.92 6.21 3.83
C ASP A 356 15.28 7.08 2.74
N ARG A 357 15.59 6.76 1.48
CA ARG A 357 15.06 7.47 0.30
C ARG A 357 13.53 7.47 0.27
N ARG A 358 12.87 6.41 0.74
CA ARG A 358 11.40 6.30 0.71
C ARG A 358 10.77 7.32 1.65
N THR A 359 11.15 7.28 2.93
CA THR A 359 10.65 8.23 3.94
C THR A 359 11.06 9.67 3.61
N SER A 360 12.28 9.88 3.10
CA SER A 360 12.80 11.21 2.76
C SER A 360 12.02 11.90 1.63
N ILE A 361 11.77 11.20 0.52
CA ILE A 361 10.98 11.73 -0.61
C ILE A 361 9.52 12.00 -0.18
N LEU A 362 8.95 11.10 0.62
CA LEU A 362 7.58 11.22 1.12
C LEU A 362 7.41 12.44 2.05
N MET A 363 8.35 12.66 2.97
CA MET A 363 8.38 13.84 3.85
C MET A 363 8.60 15.15 3.07
N ARG A 364 9.42 15.13 2.01
CA ARG A 364 9.66 16.30 1.15
C ARG A 364 8.38 16.77 0.46
N ARG A 365 7.67 15.87 -0.23
CA ARG A 365 6.43 16.21 -0.95
C ARG A 365 5.27 16.60 -0.01
N LEU A 366 5.17 15.94 1.15
CA LEU A 366 4.18 16.27 2.18
C LEU A 366 4.37 17.70 2.75
N LYS A 367 5.61 18.20 2.76
CA LYS A 367 5.92 19.61 3.08
C LYS A 367 5.70 20.58 1.91
N GLN A 368 6.04 20.18 0.68
CA GLN A 368 5.94 21.05 -0.49
C GLN A 368 4.50 21.33 -0.93
N LYS A 369 3.50 20.58 -0.42
CA LYS A 369 2.09 20.62 -0.85
C LYS A 369 1.90 20.35 -2.35
N GLU A 370 2.89 19.75 -2.99
CA GLU A 370 2.77 19.26 -4.36
C GLU A 370 1.85 18.04 -4.35
N SER A 371 0.80 18.09 -5.19
CA SER A 371 -0.09 16.95 -5.39
C SER A 371 0.71 15.78 -5.97
N LEU A 372 0.76 14.66 -5.24
CA LEU A 372 1.30 13.42 -5.76
C LEU A 372 0.47 12.98 -6.97
N VAL A 373 1.08 13.01 -8.16
CA VAL A 373 0.46 12.52 -9.38
C VAL A 373 0.61 11.00 -9.39
N ALA A 374 -0.50 10.29 -9.19
CA ALA A 374 -0.58 8.87 -9.52
C ALA A 374 -1.07 8.71 -10.96
N GLU A 375 -0.46 7.78 -11.69
CA GLU A 375 -0.90 7.37 -13.01
C GLU A 375 -1.67 6.05 -12.90
N VAL A 376 -2.72 5.90 -13.72
CA VAL A 376 -3.54 4.68 -13.74
C VAL A 376 -3.43 4.06 -15.13
N ASN A 377 -2.87 2.86 -15.20
CA ASN A 377 -2.76 2.11 -16.45
C ASN A 377 -4.13 1.55 -16.88
N LYS A 378 -4.28 1.28 -18.19
CA LYS A 378 -5.52 0.71 -18.77
C LYS A 378 -5.97 -0.61 -18.12
N GLU A 379 -5.06 -1.32 -17.47
CA GLU A 379 -5.28 -2.60 -16.79
C GLU A 379 -5.74 -2.46 -15.31
N GLY A 380 -5.90 -1.22 -14.85
CA GLY A 380 -6.32 -0.86 -13.50
C GLY A 380 -5.18 -0.80 -12.47
N GLU A 381 -3.92 -0.87 -12.90
CA GLU A 381 -2.77 -0.68 -12.03
C GLU A 381 -2.58 0.80 -11.69
N VAL A 382 -2.36 1.12 -10.42
CA VAL A 382 -2.09 2.48 -9.95
C VAL A 382 -0.63 2.58 -9.58
N THR A 383 0.11 3.40 -10.32
CA THR A 383 1.50 3.73 -10.05
C THR A 383 1.60 5.16 -9.51
N VAL A 384 2.54 5.42 -8.61
CA VAL A 384 2.92 6.78 -8.20
C VAL A 384 4.38 6.95 -8.59
N GLU A 385 4.66 7.88 -9.51
CA GLU A 385 6.02 8.16 -10.01
C GLU A 385 6.76 6.90 -10.51
N GLY A 386 6.04 6.00 -11.19
CA GLY A 386 6.58 4.74 -11.72
C GLY A 386 6.69 3.58 -10.72
N GLN A 387 6.29 3.74 -9.45
CA GLN A 387 6.20 2.64 -8.48
C GLN A 387 4.77 2.14 -8.32
N PHE A 388 4.55 0.83 -8.42
CA PHE A 388 3.25 0.18 -8.22
C PHE A 388 2.76 0.30 -6.77
N VAL A 389 1.54 0.81 -6.56
CA VAL A 389 0.93 1.02 -5.23
C VAL A 389 -0.26 0.08 -4.99
N GLY A 390 -0.92 -0.38 -6.05
CA GLY A 390 -2.06 -1.29 -5.95
C GLY A 390 -2.88 -1.35 -7.24
N ARG A 391 -4.06 -1.97 -7.15
CA ARG A 391 -4.96 -2.21 -8.29
C ARG A 391 -6.38 -1.70 -8.02
N ARG A 392 -7.01 -1.10 -9.02
CA ARG A 392 -8.44 -0.75 -9.04
C ARG A 392 -9.28 -1.95 -9.46
N GLU A 393 -10.23 -2.35 -8.61
CA GLU A 393 -11.26 -3.35 -8.93
C GLU A 393 -12.64 -2.69 -8.86
N GLY A 394 -13.36 -2.62 -9.99
CA GLY A 394 -14.62 -1.89 -10.06
C GLY A 394 -14.47 -0.41 -9.68
N PHE A 395 -15.13 0.00 -8.59
CA PHE A 395 -15.05 1.32 -7.93
C PHE A 395 -14.32 1.27 -6.58
N ARG A 396 -13.43 0.29 -6.39
CA ARG A 396 -12.60 0.13 -5.19
C ARG A 396 -11.10 0.14 -5.50
N PHE A 397 -10.31 0.61 -4.55
CA PHE A 397 -8.85 0.53 -4.61
C PHE A 397 -8.29 -0.52 -3.64
N GLN A 398 -7.62 -1.54 -4.16
CA GLN A 398 -6.86 -2.51 -3.38
C GLN A 398 -5.38 -2.13 -3.38
N GLN A 399 -4.91 -1.66 -2.22
CA GLN A 399 -3.51 -1.33 -1.98
C GLN A 399 -2.69 -2.61 -1.75
N ASP A 400 -1.50 -2.70 -2.35
CA ASP A 400 -0.59 -3.81 -2.07
C ASP A 400 0.18 -3.57 -0.75
N SER A 401 0.63 -4.65 -0.12
CA SER A 401 1.10 -4.72 1.27
C SER A 401 2.32 -3.83 1.59
N SER A 402 2.05 -2.60 2.03
CA SER A 402 3.09 -1.64 2.46
C SER A 402 3.57 -1.88 3.90
N THR A 403 4.87 -1.73 4.13
CA THR A 403 5.58 -2.12 5.36
C THR A 403 5.36 -1.20 6.58
N SER A 404 4.70 -0.04 6.41
CA SER A 404 4.47 0.95 7.49
C SER A 404 3.07 1.57 7.43
N ILE A 405 2.45 1.75 8.61
CA ILE A 405 1.05 2.20 8.76
C ILE A 405 0.87 3.68 8.36
N GLU A 406 1.87 4.54 8.57
CA GLU A 406 1.79 5.97 8.21
C GLU A 406 2.04 6.18 6.71
N GLU A 407 2.96 5.42 6.12
CA GLU A 407 3.16 5.38 4.66
C GLU A 407 1.93 4.86 3.93
N ALA A 408 1.30 3.79 4.46
CA ALA A 408 0.09 3.22 3.88
C ALA A 408 -1.00 4.27 3.69
N LYS A 409 -1.24 5.09 4.73
CA LYS A 409 -2.25 6.16 4.71
C LYS A 409 -1.91 7.23 3.68
N THR A 410 -0.68 7.73 3.66
CA THR A 410 -0.27 8.83 2.76
C THR A 410 -0.30 8.40 1.29
N LEU A 411 0.19 7.20 0.97
CA LEU A 411 0.11 6.62 -0.37
C LEU A 411 -1.35 6.37 -0.79
N ARG A 412 -2.19 5.87 0.13
CA ARG A 412 -3.62 5.69 -0.12
C ARG A 412 -4.31 7.01 -0.46
N THR A 413 -4.12 8.07 0.33
CA THR A 413 -4.72 9.39 0.05
C THR A 413 -4.27 9.96 -1.31
N ALA A 414 -3.00 9.80 -1.67
CA ALA A 414 -2.46 10.22 -2.96
C ALA A 414 -3.10 9.45 -4.14
N SER A 415 -3.09 8.12 -4.09
CA SER A 415 -3.71 7.27 -5.11
C SER A 415 -5.20 7.56 -5.28
N LEU A 416 -5.93 7.80 -4.18
CA LEU A 416 -7.37 8.09 -4.22
C LEU A 416 -7.70 9.44 -4.86
N GLN A 417 -6.87 10.48 -4.65
CA GLN A 417 -7.06 11.77 -5.32
C GLN A 417 -6.90 11.65 -6.85
N ALA A 418 -5.95 10.83 -7.31
CA ALA A 418 -5.76 10.56 -8.74
C ALA A 418 -6.87 9.68 -9.34
N LEU A 419 -7.45 8.76 -8.56
CA LEU A 419 -8.53 7.86 -9.00
C LEU A 419 -9.90 8.56 -9.16
N ALA A 420 -10.14 9.69 -8.49
CA ALA A 420 -11.43 10.40 -8.52
C ALA A 420 -11.97 10.70 -9.94
N PRO A 421 -11.21 11.32 -10.88
CA PRO A 421 -11.69 11.54 -12.25
C PRO A 421 -11.89 10.24 -13.05
N GLU A 422 -11.07 9.20 -12.81
CA GLU A 422 -11.20 7.87 -13.42
C GLU A 422 -12.51 7.20 -12.97
N PHE A 423 -12.84 7.28 -11.69
CA PHE A 423 -14.10 6.79 -11.12
C PHE A 423 -15.32 7.53 -11.68
N GLN A 424 -15.25 8.86 -11.85
CA GLN A 424 -16.34 9.64 -12.43
C GLN A 424 -16.63 9.24 -13.88
N LEU A 425 -15.59 9.18 -14.73
CA LEU A 425 -15.71 8.74 -16.13
C LEU A 425 -16.23 7.30 -16.23
N ARG A 426 -15.79 6.41 -15.32
CA ARG A 426 -16.27 5.03 -15.25
C ARG A 426 -17.74 4.92 -14.81
N ALA A 427 -18.19 5.76 -13.87
CA ALA A 427 -19.59 5.82 -13.46
C ALA A 427 -20.49 6.38 -14.56
N ASP A 428 -20.02 7.37 -15.33
CA ASP A 428 -20.73 7.86 -16.51
C ASP A 428 -20.89 6.78 -17.59
N ARG A 429 -19.83 5.99 -17.83
CA ARG A 429 -19.91 4.82 -18.74
C ARG A 429 -20.92 3.80 -18.23
N MET A 430 -20.82 3.37 -16.97
CA MET A 430 -21.73 2.41 -16.34
C MET A 430 -23.19 2.89 -16.38
N TYR A 431 -23.43 4.18 -16.15
CA TYR A 431 -24.78 4.75 -16.17
C TYR A 431 -25.43 4.62 -17.56
N ASN A 432 -24.63 4.80 -18.61
CA ASN A 432 -25.07 4.74 -20.01
C ASN A 432 -24.99 3.33 -20.63
N SER A 433 -24.34 2.36 -19.98
CA SER A 433 -24.28 0.96 -20.44
C SER A 433 -25.66 0.31 -20.53
N PRO A 434 -25.91 -0.57 -21.53
CA PRO A 434 -27.18 -1.29 -21.67
C PRO A 434 -27.37 -2.33 -20.56
N ASP A 435 -28.64 -2.66 -20.24
CA ASP A 435 -29.02 -3.65 -19.20
C ASP A 435 -28.55 -5.11 -19.52
N THR A 436 -27.88 -5.33 -20.66
CA THR A 436 -27.22 -6.59 -21.05
C THR A 436 -25.80 -6.74 -20.50
N GLU A 437 -25.13 -5.65 -20.10
CA GLU A 437 -23.81 -5.69 -19.47
C GLU A 437 -23.88 -5.97 -17.96
N PHE A 438 -25.09 -6.05 -17.41
CA PHE A 438 -25.35 -6.24 -15.97
C PHE A 438 -25.94 -7.63 -15.73
N ASP A 439 -25.41 -8.31 -14.71
CA ASP A 439 -25.97 -9.56 -14.19
C ASP A 439 -25.92 -9.58 -12.65
N PHE A 440 -26.62 -10.54 -12.05
CA PHE A 440 -26.57 -10.82 -10.62
C PHE A 440 -26.04 -12.25 -10.37
N THR A 441 -25.40 -12.46 -9.22
CA THR A 441 -24.91 -13.79 -8.80
C THR A 441 -25.95 -14.53 -7.96
N GLU A 442 -25.82 -15.85 -7.82
CA GLU A 442 -26.69 -16.66 -6.92
C GLU A 442 -26.64 -16.17 -5.46
N GLN A 443 -25.55 -15.52 -5.05
CA GLN A 443 -25.36 -14.93 -3.71
C GLN A 443 -25.82 -13.46 -3.62
N GLY A 444 -26.57 -12.96 -4.61
CA GLY A 444 -27.11 -11.59 -4.62
C GLY A 444 -26.07 -10.48 -4.87
N GLY A 445 -24.87 -10.81 -5.36
CA GLY A 445 -23.92 -9.81 -5.86
C GLY A 445 -24.38 -9.23 -7.19
N LEU A 446 -24.02 -7.98 -7.48
CA LEU A 446 -24.32 -7.29 -8.74
C LEU A 446 -23.02 -7.06 -9.51
N MET A 447 -23.03 -7.48 -10.78
CA MET A 447 -21.88 -7.47 -11.67
C MET A 447 -22.11 -6.50 -12.84
N TRP A 448 -21.05 -5.84 -13.28
CA TRP A 448 -21.01 -5.08 -14.54
C TRP A 448 -19.80 -5.57 -15.34
N GLY A 449 -20.08 -6.27 -16.45
CA GLY A 449 -19.07 -7.08 -17.13
C GLY A 449 -18.44 -8.09 -16.16
N THR A 450 -17.12 -8.02 -16.00
CA THR A 450 -16.36 -8.86 -15.06
C THR A 450 -16.20 -8.25 -13.66
N SER A 451 -16.63 -7.01 -13.43
CA SER A 451 -16.40 -6.29 -12.15
C SER A 451 -17.59 -6.41 -11.20
N ALA A 452 -17.34 -6.76 -9.93
CA ALA A 452 -18.34 -6.65 -8.88
C ALA A 452 -18.55 -5.17 -8.50
N VAL A 453 -19.81 -4.71 -8.53
CA VAL A 453 -20.17 -3.28 -8.39
C VAL A 453 -21.21 -3.01 -7.30
N GLY A 454 -21.79 -4.05 -6.70
CA GLY A 454 -22.69 -3.92 -5.57
C GLY A 454 -23.22 -5.25 -5.06
N LYS A 455 -24.17 -5.20 -4.14
CA LYS A 455 -24.98 -6.34 -3.70
C LYS A 455 -26.42 -5.94 -3.41
N LEU A 456 -27.30 -6.92 -3.46
CA LEU A 456 -28.68 -6.80 -3.01
C LEU A 456 -28.76 -6.93 -1.48
N MET A 457 -29.68 -6.17 -0.91
CA MET A 457 -30.02 -6.11 0.50
C MET A 457 -31.54 -6.28 0.67
N LYS A 458 -31.96 -6.79 1.83
CA LYS A 458 -33.38 -6.92 2.17
C LYS A 458 -34.05 -5.54 2.17
N GLY A 459 -35.03 -5.35 1.28
CA GLY A 459 -35.89 -4.16 1.27
C GLY A 459 -37.20 -4.36 2.05
N SER A 460 -38.17 -3.48 1.82
CA SER A 460 -39.46 -3.48 2.52
C SER A 460 -40.39 -4.62 2.09
N GLU A 461 -40.30 -5.04 0.83
CA GLU A 461 -41.06 -6.15 0.24
C GLU A 461 -40.11 -7.13 -0.44
N ALA A 462 -40.48 -8.41 -0.53
CA ALA A 462 -39.64 -9.43 -1.16
C ALA A 462 -39.40 -9.16 -2.66
N LEU A 463 -40.29 -8.45 -3.35
CA LEU A 463 -40.14 -8.02 -4.75
C LEU A 463 -39.49 -6.62 -4.89
N ARG A 464 -39.05 -5.99 -3.80
CA ARG A 464 -38.41 -4.66 -3.80
C ARG A 464 -37.12 -4.69 -2.96
N PRO A 465 -36.06 -5.40 -3.40
CA PRO A 465 -34.77 -5.38 -2.73
C PRO A 465 -34.12 -3.99 -2.82
N GLN A 466 -33.28 -3.66 -1.85
CA GLN A 466 -32.45 -2.45 -1.91
C GLN A 466 -31.05 -2.80 -2.44
N VAL A 467 -30.42 -1.89 -3.19
CA VAL A 467 -29.02 -2.06 -3.62
C VAL A 467 -28.06 -1.34 -2.67
N LEU A 468 -26.98 -2.03 -2.29
CA LEU A 468 -25.78 -1.42 -1.74
C LEU A 468 -24.68 -1.42 -2.81
N ALA A 469 -24.26 -0.24 -3.27
CA ALA A 469 -23.15 -0.10 -4.21
C ALA A 469 -21.79 -0.39 -3.55
N PHE A 470 -20.84 -0.93 -4.32
CA PHE A 470 -19.46 -1.15 -3.90
C PHE A 470 -18.56 -0.03 -4.41
N VAL A 471 -18.69 1.13 -3.78
CA VAL A 471 -17.90 2.35 -4.02
C VAL A 471 -17.18 2.67 -2.71
N ASP A 472 -15.89 3.00 -2.76
CA ASP A 472 -15.15 3.45 -1.57
C ASP A 472 -15.65 4.83 -1.10
N GLU A 473 -15.76 5.05 0.21
CA GLU A 473 -16.33 6.27 0.82
C GLU A 473 -15.69 7.57 0.31
N GLU A 474 -14.41 7.48 -0.05
CA GLU A 474 -13.54 8.58 -0.47
C GLU A 474 -13.77 9.00 -1.94
N ALA A 475 -14.53 8.23 -2.73
CA ALA A 475 -14.92 8.56 -4.11
C ALA A 475 -16.15 9.51 -4.21
N GLY A 476 -16.71 9.92 -3.07
CA GLY A 476 -17.79 10.90 -2.97
C GLY A 476 -19.20 10.30 -2.93
N ALA A 477 -20.05 10.87 -2.08
CA ALA A 477 -21.43 10.39 -1.88
C ALA A 477 -22.27 10.44 -3.17
N GLU A 478 -22.12 11.49 -3.99
CA GLU A 478 -22.83 11.65 -5.26
C GLU A 478 -22.54 10.50 -6.25
N LEU A 479 -21.29 10.02 -6.28
CA LEU A 479 -20.89 8.90 -7.12
C LEU A 479 -21.52 7.60 -6.64
N CYS A 480 -21.49 7.36 -5.32
CA CYS A 480 -22.12 6.21 -4.69
C CYS A 480 -23.63 6.17 -4.95
N GLU A 481 -24.33 7.30 -4.79
CA GLU A 481 -25.75 7.44 -5.14
C GLU A 481 -26.02 7.18 -6.62
N LYS A 482 -25.18 7.69 -7.53
CA LYS A 482 -25.34 7.50 -8.97
C LYS A 482 -25.21 6.02 -9.38
N VAL A 483 -24.20 5.33 -8.84
CA VAL A 483 -23.98 3.88 -9.05
C VAL A 483 -25.14 3.08 -8.44
N ALA A 484 -25.52 3.36 -7.19
CA ALA A 484 -26.64 2.69 -6.52
C ALA A 484 -27.95 2.86 -7.29
N ARG A 485 -28.26 4.08 -7.77
CA ARG A 485 -29.46 4.38 -8.56
C ARG A 485 -29.49 3.60 -9.88
N ARG A 486 -28.37 3.53 -10.61
CA ARG A 486 -28.28 2.75 -11.86
C ARG A 486 -28.52 1.26 -11.65
N LEU A 487 -27.95 0.70 -10.58
CA LEU A 487 -28.10 -0.70 -10.20
C LEU A 487 -29.51 -1.01 -9.67
N GLN A 488 -30.13 -0.09 -8.93
CA GLN A 488 -31.52 -0.21 -8.49
C GLN A 488 -32.46 -0.25 -9.69
N HIS A 489 -32.30 0.67 -10.66
CA HIS A 489 -33.09 0.64 -11.90
C HIS A 489 -32.90 -0.65 -12.71
N PHE A 490 -31.70 -1.25 -12.71
CA PHE A 490 -31.46 -2.55 -13.34
C PHE A 490 -32.26 -3.66 -12.65
N ILE A 491 -32.15 -3.81 -11.32
CA ILE A 491 -32.85 -4.89 -10.62
C ILE A 491 -34.38 -4.70 -10.63
N ASP A 492 -34.86 -3.46 -10.47
CA ASP A 492 -36.29 -3.14 -10.53
C ASP A 492 -36.87 -3.49 -11.91
N ARG A 493 -36.17 -3.17 -13.00
CA ARG A 493 -36.54 -3.58 -14.36
C ARG A 493 -36.53 -5.10 -14.51
N LYS A 494 -35.50 -5.79 -14.00
CA LYS A 494 -35.38 -7.25 -14.15
C LYS A 494 -36.47 -7.99 -13.38
N ILE A 495 -36.82 -7.52 -12.17
CA ILE A 495 -37.99 -8.00 -11.42
C ILE A 495 -39.27 -7.70 -12.20
N SER A 496 -39.42 -6.48 -12.74
CA SER A 496 -40.59 -6.10 -13.53
C SER A 496 -40.82 -6.98 -14.75
N THR A 497 -39.76 -7.37 -15.46
CA THR A 497 -39.85 -8.29 -16.62
C THR A 497 -40.07 -9.75 -16.21
N LEU A 498 -39.40 -10.24 -15.16
CA LEU A 498 -39.46 -11.66 -14.78
C LEU A 498 -40.66 -12.03 -13.90
N PHE A 499 -41.20 -11.08 -13.14
CA PHE A 499 -42.34 -11.24 -12.24
C PHE A 499 -43.57 -10.42 -12.66
N GLU A 500 -43.64 -10.00 -13.93
CA GLU A 500 -44.78 -9.28 -14.52
C GLU A 500 -46.16 -9.81 -14.09
N PRO A 501 -46.43 -11.14 -14.05
CA PRO A 501 -47.73 -11.66 -13.60
C PRO A 501 -48.05 -11.36 -12.14
N LEU A 502 -47.06 -11.35 -11.24
CA LEU A 502 -47.29 -11.00 -9.82
C LEU A 502 -47.52 -9.50 -9.64
N LEU A 503 -46.82 -8.66 -10.41
CA LEU A 503 -46.99 -7.21 -10.32
C LEU A 503 -48.35 -6.78 -10.89
N LYS A 504 -48.81 -7.42 -11.97
CA LYS A 504 -50.20 -7.27 -12.47
C LYS A 504 -51.24 -7.73 -11.45
N LEU A 505 -50.99 -8.86 -10.77
CA LEU A 505 -51.85 -9.35 -9.70
C LEU A 505 -51.87 -8.42 -8.47
N GLN A 506 -50.73 -7.79 -8.13
CA GLN A 506 -50.61 -6.82 -7.03
C GLN A 506 -51.33 -5.50 -7.32
N GLY A 507 -51.29 -5.04 -8.58
CA GLY A 507 -51.87 -3.78 -9.03
C GLY A 507 -53.36 -3.85 -9.41
N ASP A 508 -53.99 -5.02 -9.38
CA ASP A 508 -55.39 -5.17 -9.77
C ASP A 508 -56.35 -4.76 -8.64
N GLU A 509 -56.93 -3.57 -8.78
CA GLU A 509 -57.93 -3.03 -7.84
C GLU A 509 -59.29 -3.71 -7.94
N SER A 510 -59.57 -4.46 -9.02
CA SER A 510 -60.83 -5.23 -9.12
C SER A 510 -60.87 -6.45 -8.19
N LEU A 511 -59.73 -6.86 -7.65
CA LEU A 511 -59.62 -7.94 -6.67
C LEU A 511 -59.95 -7.41 -5.27
N THR A 512 -61.15 -7.75 -4.79
CA THR A 512 -61.67 -7.38 -3.47
C THR A 512 -61.79 -8.57 -2.51
N GLY A 513 -61.84 -8.30 -1.20
CA GLY A 513 -62.13 -9.32 -0.18
C GLY A 513 -61.13 -10.48 -0.16
N ILE A 514 -61.65 -11.71 -0.09
CA ILE A 514 -60.86 -12.96 0.01
C ILE A 514 -59.91 -13.11 -1.19
N THR A 515 -60.33 -12.73 -2.40
CA THR A 515 -59.51 -12.76 -3.61
C THR A 515 -58.27 -11.88 -3.50
N ARG A 516 -58.41 -10.72 -2.85
CA ARG A 516 -57.28 -9.80 -2.58
C ARG A 516 -56.32 -10.41 -1.55
N GLY A 517 -56.86 -11.00 -0.48
CA GLY A 517 -56.07 -11.73 0.53
C GLY A 517 -55.26 -12.88 -0.08
N PHE A 518 -55.89 -13.68 -0.95
CA PHE A 518 -55.20 -14.75 -1.67
C PHE A 518 -54.15 -14.23 -2.66
N SER A 519 -54.38 -13.07 -3.28
CA SER A 519 -53.39 -12.40 -4.13
C SER A 519 -52.15 -11.98 -3.33
N PHE A 520 -52.32 -11.43 -2.12
CA PHE A 520 -51.21 -11.16 -1.20
C PHE A 520 -50.45 -12.43 -0.83
N GLN A 521 -51.14 -13.52 -0.46
CA GLN A 521 -50.50 -14.82 -0.20
C GLN A 521 -49.68 -15.30 -1.42
N MET A 522 -50.20 -15.16 -2.64
CA MET A 522 -49.46 -15.55 -3.86
C MET A 522 -48.20 -14.69 -4.08
N ILE A 523 -48.22 -13.42 -3.69
CA ILE A 523 -47.07 -12.50 -3.78
C ILE A 523 -46.01 -12.83 -2.71
N GLU A 524 -46.41 -13.06 -1.45
CA GLU A 524 -45.52 -13.60 -0.41
C GLU A 524 -44.99 -15.00 -0.77
N GLY A 525 -45.82 -15.76 -1.48
CA GLY A 525 -45.49 -17.03 -2.13
C GLY A 525 -44.43 -16.88 -3.23
N LEU A 526 -44.12 -15.68 -3.71
CA LEU A 526 -43.32 -15.41 -4.91
C LEU A 526 -43.82 -16.24 -6.11
N GLY A 527 -45.14 -16.41 -6.19
CA GLY A 527 -45.84 -17.13 -7.26
C GLY A 527 -45.94 -18.65 -7.09
N ILE A 528 -45.56 -19.22 -5.94
CA ILE A 528 -45.75 -20.64 -5.61
C ILE A 528 -46.19 -20.82 -4.14
N LEU A 529 -47.33 -21.49 -3.95
CA LEU A 529 -47.90 -21.90 -2.68
C LEU A 529 -48.10 -23.42 -2.62
N ASP A 530 -47.89 -24.03 -1.45
CA ASP A 530 -48.32 -25.40 -1.19
C ASP A 530 -49.83 -25.40 -0.92
N ARG A 531 -50.59 -26.24 -1.64
CA ARG A 531 -52.05 -26.28 -1.49
C ARG A 531 -52.45 -26.80 -0.11
N ALA A 532 -51.64 -27.67 0.50
CA ALA A 532 -51.92 -28.21 1.84
C ALA A 532 -51.92 -27.13 2.93
N ALA A 533 -51.14 -26.05 2.76
CA ALA A 533 -51.09 -24.92 3.69
C ALA A 533 -52.21 -23.88 3.47
N THR A 534 -52.90 -23.93 2.32
CA THR A 534 -53.87 -22.90 1.88
C THR A 534 -55.27 -23.47 1.63
N VAL A 535 -55.58 -24.66 2.15
CA VAL A 535 -56.82 -25.40 1.86
C VAL A 535 -58.09 -24.61 2.23
N GLU A 536 -58.07 -23.86 3.33
CA GLU A 536 -59.24 -23.11 3.81
C GLU A 536 -59.53 -21.90 2.91
N ASP A 537 -58.52 -21.09 2.60
CA ASP A 537 -58.61 -19.97 1.68
C ASP A 537 -59.08 -20.42 0.29
N VAL A 538 -58.51 -21.52 -0.23
CA VAL A 538 -58.87 -22.09 -1.53
C VAL A 538 -60.31 -22.61 -1.56
N LYS A 539 -60.85 -23.10 -0.44
CA LYS A 539 -62.27 -23.47 -0.30
C LYS A 539 -63.18 -22.24 -0.23
N ALA A 540 -62.72 -21.15 0.37
CA ALA A 540 -63.47 -19.91 0.51
C ALA A 540 -63.54 -19.08 -0.79
N LEU A 541 -62.60 -19.28 -1.73
CA LEU A 541 -62.69 -18.70 -3.08
C LEU A 541 -63.83 -19.32 -3.90
N ASP A 542 -64.78 -18.49 -4.31
CA ASP A 542 -65.84 -18.82 -5.26
C ASP A 542 -65.30 -19.00 -6.70
N GLN A 543 -66.21 -19.30 -7.63
CA GLN A 543 -65.82 -19.60 -9.01
C GLN A 543 -65.36 -18.35 -9.79
N ASP A 544 -65.90 -17.17 -9.46
CA ASP A 544 -65.56 -15.91 -10.13
C ASP A 544 -64.21 -15.38 -9.65
N ALA A 545 -63.92 -15.45 -8.35
CA ALA A 545 -62.61 -15.20 -7.77
C ALA A 545 -61.54 -16.12 -8.38
N ARG A 546 -61.83 -17.42 -8.52
CA ARG A 546 -60.94 -18.37 -9.22
C ARG A 546 -60.78 -18.04 -10.71
N SER A 547 -61.83 -17.54 -11.36
CA SER A 547 -61.77 -17.08 -12.76
C SER A 547 -60.85 -15.87 -12.91
N ALA A 548 -60.98 -14.87 -12.04
CA ALA A 548 -60.12 -13.69 -11.99
C ALA A 548 -58.63 -14.06 -11.77
N LEU A 549 -58.35 -14.93 -10.79
CA LEU A 549 -56.98 -15.40 -10.52
C LEU A 549 -56.38 -16.20 -11.71
N ARG A 550 -57.20 -16.99 -12.43
CA ARG A 550 -56.75 -17.67 -13.67
C ARG A 550 -56.40 -16.69 -14.79
N LYS A 551 -57.06 -15.53 -14.91
CA LYS A 551 -56.70 -14.48 -15.89
C LYS A 551 -55.29 -13.93 -15.64
N HIS A 552 -54.86 -13.87 -14.38
CA HIS A 552 -53.47 -13.54 -13.98
C HIS A 552 -52.49 -14.73 -14.08
N GLY A 553 -52.90 -15.85 -14.68
CA GLY A 553 -52.04 -17.01 -14.92
C GLY A 553 -51.89 -17.97 -13.74
N VAL A 554 -52.64 -17.80 -12.65
CA VAL A 554 -52.61 -18.71 -11.48
C VAL A 554 -53.25 -20.05 -11.85
N ARG A 555 -52.51 -21.15 -11.68
CA ARG A 555 -53.00 -22.53 -11.80
C ARG A 555 -53.24 -23.15 -10.43
N PHE A 556 -54.43 -23.72 -10.25
CA PHE A 556 -54.84 -24.45 -9.05
C PHE A 556 -54.60 -25.95 -9.22
N GLY A 557 -53.39 -26.42 -8.93
CA GLY A 557 -53.01 -27.84 -8.96
C GLY A 557 -53.64 -28.64 -7.82
N GLN A 558 -53.47 -29.97 -7.86
CA GLN A 558 -53.77 -30.89 -6.76
C GLN A 558 -52.82 -30.70 -5.57
N PHE A 559 -51.53 -30.46 -5.81
CA PHE A 559 -50.54 -30.34 -4.75
C PHE A 559 -50.11 -28.89 -4.48
N SER A 560 -50.06 -28.05 -5.51
CA SER A 560 -49.48 -26.70 -5.45
C SER A 560 -50.33 -25.70 -6.23
N ILE A 561 -50.26 -24.43 -5.85
CA ILE A 561 -50.89 -23.32 -6.57
C ILE A 561 -49.78 -22.39 -7.03
N PHE A 562 -49.68 -22.17 -8.34
CA PHE A 562 -48.49 -21.56 -8.94
C PHE A 562 -48.78 -20.83 -10.26
N ILE A 563 -47.87 -19.95 -10.66
CA ILE A 563 -47.89 -19.30 -11.98
C ILE A 563 -46.83 -19.97 -12.89
N PRO A 564 -47.21 -20.69 -13.97
CA PRO A 564 -46.28 -21.47 -14.78
C PRO A 564 -45.12 -20.66 -15.40
N LEU A 565 -45.35 -19.39 -15.74
CA LEU A 565 -44.30 -18.52 -16.30
C LEU A 565 -43.13 -18.31 -15.32
N LEU A 566 -43.39 -18.39 -14.02
CA LEU A 566 -42.39 -18.22 -12.97
C LEU A 566 -41.63 -19.51 -12.65
N LEU A 567 -41.97 -20.65 -13.27
CA LEU A 567 -41.16 -21.87 -13.18
C LEU A 567 -40.00 -21.89 -14.19
N LYS A 568 -39.95 -20.94 -15.14
CA LYS A 568 -38.83 -20.79 -16.07
C LYS A 568 -37.51 -20.56 -15.31
N PRO A 569 -36.33 -20.93 -15.87
CA PRO A 569 -35.06 -20.83 -15.15
C PRO A 569 -34.73 -19.42 -14.64
N ALA A 570 -34.87 -18.38 -15.45
CA ALA A 570 -34.52 -17.01 -15.05
C ALA A 570 -35.39 -16.44 -13.90
N PRO A 571 -36.74 -16.55 -13.92
CA PRO A 571 -37.56 -16.22 -12.75
C PRO A 571 -37.24 -17.08 -11.52
N THR A 572 -36.93 -18.37 -11.68
CA THR A 572 -36.56 -19.25 -10.56
C THR A 572 -35.25 -18.83 -9.89
N ARG A 573 -34.21 -18.52 -10.69
CA ARG A 573 -32.93 -17.96 -10.24
C ARG A 573 -33.14 -16.72 -9.36
N LEU A 574 -33.87 -15.73 -9.89
CA LEU A 574 -34.14 -14.50 -9.16
C LEU A 574 -35.06 -14.73 -7.94
N ARG A 575 -36.02 -15.65 -8.01
CA ARG A 575 -36.89 -16.01 -6.88
C ARG A 575 -36.11 -16.53 -5.69
N LEU A 576 -35.10 -17.38 -5.90
CA LEU A 576 -34.28 -17.92 -4.82
C LEU A 576 -33.44 -16.82 -4.16
N VAL A 577 -32.84 -15.91 -4.94
CA VAL A 577 -32.12 -14.74 -4.41
C VAL A 577 -33.04 -13.86 -3.56
N LEU A 578 -34.20 -13.47 -4.08
CA LEU A 578 -35.18 -12.62 -3.37
C LEU A 578 -35.74 -13.30 -2.11
N TRP A 579 -36.02 -14.60 -2.16
CA TRP A 579 -36.47 -15.38 -1.01
C TRP A 579 -35.40 -15.48 0.09
N SER A 580 -34.15 -15.74 -0.30
CA SER A 580 -33.02 -15.84 0.63
C SER A 580 -32.72 -14.50 1.30
N LEU A 581 -32.81 -13.40 0.56
CA LEU A 581 -32.77 -12.03 1.09
C LEU A 581 -33.91 -11.74 2.07
N ALA A 582 -35.14 -12.14 1.75
CA ALA A 582 -36.30 -11.94 2.62
C ALA A 582 -36.17 -12.70 3.96
N LEU A 583 -35.64 -13.92 3.92
CA LEU A 583 -35.34 -14.73 5.12
C LEU A 583 -34.07 -14.27 5.87
N GLY A 584 -33.16 -13.53 5.23
CA GLY A 584 -31.89 -13.12 5.83
C GLY A 584 -30.88 -14.26 5.97
N LEU A 585 -30.87 -15.19 5.02
CA LEU A 585 -29.88 -16.26 4.96
C LEU A 585 -28.46 -15.69 4.76
N LYS A 586 -27.43 -16.39 5.26
CA LYS A 586 -26.02 -16.01 5.06
C LYS A 586 -25.45 -16.54 3.74
N GLU A 587 -25.87 -17.74 3.35
CA GLU A 587 -25.53 -18.40 2.10
C GLU A 587 -26.84 -18.68 1.38
N PHE A 588 -26.91 -18.33 0.10
CA PHE A 588 -28.11 -18.52 -0.72
C PHE A 588 -28.00 -19.87 -1.45
N PRO A 589 -29.02 -20.73 -1.39
CA PRO A 589 -28.99 -22.01 -2.08
C PRO A 589 -29.17 -21.80 -3.60
N GLU A 590 -28.32 -22.45 -4.38
CA GLU A 590 -28.27 -22.27 -5.83
C GLU A 590 -29.52 -22.80 -6.55
N ALA A 591 -29.82 -22.23 -7.72
CA ALA A 591 -30.89 -22.72 -8.57
C ALA A 591 -30.56 -24.11 -9.15
N PRO A 592 -31.48 -25.09 -9.10
CA PRO A 592 -31.29 -26.38 -9.75
C PRO A 592 -31.02 -26.23 -11.26
N PRO A 593 -30.16 -27.07 -11.86
CA PRO A 593 -29.84 -27.01 -13.28
C PRO A 593 -31.10 -27.05 -14.17
N PRO A 594 -31.18 -26.19 -15.22
CA PRO A 594 -32.35 -26.10 -16.07
C PRO A 594 -32.59 -27.41 -16.83
N GLY A 595 -33.87 -27.74 -17.04
CA GLY A 595 -34.29 -28.94 -17.76
C GLY A 595 -34.51 -30.17 -16.88
N LEU A 596 -33.88 -30.28 -15.70
CA LEU A 596 -34.08 -31.41 -14.79
C LEU A 596 -35.53 -31.50 -14.30
N VAL A 597 -36.14 -32.67 -14.44
CA VAL A 597 -37.50 -32.97 -13.97
C VAL A 597 -37.50 -33.37 -12.50
N THR A 598 -36.50 -34.13 -12.06
CA THR A 598 -36.30 -34.50 -10.65
C THR A 598 -34.88 -34.27 -10.18
N ILE A 599 -34.76 -33.94 -8.90
CA ILE A 599 -33.50 -33.69 -8.18
C ILE A 599 -33.49 -34.49 -6.87
N PRO A 600 -32.34 -34.90 -6.32
CA PRO A 600 -32.28 -35.50 -4.98
C PRO A 600 -32.70 -34.50 -3.90
N THR A 601 -33.23 -35.01 -2.78
CA THR A 601 -33.43 -34.19 -1.57
C THR A 601 -32.19 -34.21 -0.68
N ASP A 602 -31.86 -33.05 -0.09
CA ASP A 602 -30.80 -32.88 0.91
C ASP A 602 -31.40 -32.16 2.13
N ASP A 603 -31.33 -32.81 3.29
CA ASP A 603 -31.85 -32.31 4.56
C ASP A 603 -31.08 -31.09 5.11
N LYS A 604 -29.90 -30.78 4.53
CA LYS A 604 -29.13 -29.57 4.88
C LYS A 604 -29.73 -28.28 4.33
N LEU A 605 -30.60 -28.36 3.32
CA LEU A 605 -31.13 -27.16 2.64
C LEU A 605 -32.26 -26.50 3.46
N PRO A 606 -32.38 -25.15 3.42
CA PRO A 606 -33.38 -24.45 4.24
C PRO A 606 -34.82 -24.88 3.93
N THR A 607 -35.64 -25.01 4.97
CA THR A 607 -37.04 -25.43 4.84
C THR A 607 -37.81 -24.53 3.87
N GLY A 608 -38.41 -25.14 2.85
CA GLY A 608 -39.11 -24.44 1.77
C GLY A 608 -38.29 -24.22 0.50
N PHE A 609 -36.97 -24.51 0.49
CA PHE A 609 -36.12 -24.39 -0.70
C PHE A 609 -36.74 -25.05 -1.93
N TYR A 610 -37.14 -26.32 -1.84
CA TYR A 610 -37.73 -27.05 -2.97
C TYR A 610 -38.94 -26.32 -3.55
N LEU A 611 -39.89 -25.91 -2.72
CA LEU A 611 -41.09 -25.19 -3.17
C LEU A 611 -40.71 -23.87 -3.87
N LYS A 612 -39.69 -23.16 -3.39
CA LYS A 612 -39.20 -21.91 -4.00
C LYS A 612 -38.28 -22.13 -5.20
N SER A 613 -37.63 -23.28 -5.37
CA SER A 613 -36.94 -23.65 -6.61
C SER A 613 -37.89 -24.20 -7.67
N GLY A 614 -39.18 -24.40 -7.34
CA GLY A 614 -40.19 -24.91 -8.28
C GLY A 614 -40.33 -26.43 -8.29
N TYR A 615 -39.89 -27.09 -7.22
CA TYR A 615 -39.96 -28.54 -7.00
C TYR A 615 -40.80 -28.88 -5.75
N ARG A 616 -41.36 -30.08 -5.71
CA ARG A 616 -42.04 -30.64 -4.54
C ARG A 616 -41.21 -31.81 -4.03
N ALA A 617 -40.72 -31.73 -2.79
CA ALA A 617 -40.05 -32.85 -2.13
C ALA A 617 -41.05 -34.00 -1.91
N ALA A 618 -40.65 -35.21 -2.27
CA ALA A 618 -41.42 -36.44 -2.21
C ALA A 618 -40.48 -37.60 -1.82
N GLY A 619 -40.17 -37.70 -0.52
CA GLY A 619 -39.16 -38.63 -0.01
C GLY A 619 -37.74 -38.21 -0.40
N VAL A 620 -36.96 -39.15 -0.93
CA VAL A 620 -35.52 -38.98 -1.29
C VAL A 620 -35.28 -38.17 -2.58
N ARG A 621 -36.33 -37.72 -3.27
CA ARG A 621 -36.25 -36.87 -4.47
C ARG A 621 -37.34 -35.80 -4.46
N ALA A 622 -37.11 -34.73 -5.21
CA ALA A 622 -38.08 -33.68 -5.45
C ALA A 622 -38.44 -33.61 -6.94
N LEU A 623 -39.72 -33.44 -7.25
CA LEU A 623 -40.28 -33.41 -8.61
C LEU A 623 -40.74 -32.00 -8.97
N ARG A 624 -40.42 -31.53 -10.18
CA ARG A 624 -40.79 -30.19 -10.64
C ARG A 624 -42.32 -30.00 -10.59
N VAL A 625 -42.79 -28.88 -10.06
CA VAL A 625 -44.22 -28.68 -9.68
C VAL A 625 -45.16 -28.89 -10.87
N ASP A 626 -44.81 -28.43 -12.06
CA ASP A 626 -45.60 -28.64 -13.27
C ASP A 626 -45.72 -30.12 -13.68
N MET A 627 -44.68 -30.93 -13.47
CA MET A 627 -44.74 -32.38 -13.70
C MET A 627 -45.47 -33.11 -12.56
N ALA A 628 -45.34 -32.65 -11.31
CA ALA A 628 -46.09 -33.18 -10.18
C ALA A 628 -47.61 -33.00 -10.36
N GLU A 629 -48.06 -31.88 -10.92
CA GLU A 629 -49.48 -31.69 -11.25
C GLU A 629 -49.93 -32.52 -12.46
N ARG A 630 -49.10 -32.67 -13.51
CA ARG A 630 -49.43 -33.58 -14.63
C ARG A 630 -49.58 -35.03 -14.15
N LEU A 631 -48.67 -35.47 -13.28
CA LEU A 631 -48.77 -36.77 -12.63
C LEU A 631 -50.04 -36.87 -11.81
N ALA A 632 -50.40 -35.84 -11.02
CA ALA A 632 -51.66 -35.80 -10.27
C ALA A 632 -52.90 -35.93 -11.16
N ASP A 633 -52.92 -35.27 -12.33
CA ASP A 633 -54.02 -35.35 -13.29
C ASP A 633 -54.14 -36.75 -13.92
N MET A 634 -53.01 -37.41 -14.25
CA MET A 634 -53.00 -38.81 -14.71
C MET A 634 -53.42 -39.79 -13.61
N LEU A 635 -53.10 -39.50 -12.35
CA LEU A 635 -53.49 -40.31 -11.20
C LEU A 635 -54.99 -40.20 -10.88
N ARG A 636 -55.65 -39.08 -11.21
CA ARG A 636 -57.10 -38.89 -11.04
C ARG A 636 -57.93 -39.82 -11.93
N THR A 637 -57.40 -40.25 -13.07
CA THR A 637 -58.08 -41.21 -13.97
C THR A 637 -57.83 -42.67 -13.59
N GLN A 638 -56.93 -42.94 -12.63
CA GLN A 638 -56.66 -44.29 -12.13
C GLN A 638 -57.53 -44.64 -10.93
N ASN A 639 -57.78 -45.93 -10.73
CA ASN A 639 -58.51 -46.42 -9.56
C ASN A 639 -57.60 -46.49 -8.32
N THR A 640 -57.29 -45.35 -7.74
CA THR A 640 -56.36 -45.23 -6.61
C THR A 640 -56.83 -45.90 -5.32
N ARG A 641 -58.05 -46.46 -5.26
CA ARG A 641 -58.54 -47.21 -4.09
C ARG A 641 -58.25 -48.70 -4.20
N ASP A 642 -58.50 -49.28 -5.36
CA ASP A 642 -58.32 -50.72 -5.60
C ASP A 642 -56.90 -51.06 -6.05
N GLY A 643 -56.13 -50.05 -6.47
CA GLY A 643 -54.73 -50.16 -6.87
C GLY A 643 -54.54 -49.95 -8.38
N PHE A 644 -53.39 -49.40 -8.78
CA PHE A 644 -53.01 -49.27 -10.18
C PHE A 644 -51.49 -49.49 -10.36
N GLU A 645 -51.08 -49.91 -11.56
CA GLU A 645 -49.67 -50.04 -11.93
C GLU A 645 -49.14 -48.76 -12.59
N ALA A 646 -47.83 -48.49 -12.45
CA ALA A 646 -47.20 -47.38 -13.17
C ALA A 646 -47.17 -47.66 -14.69
N ASN A 647 -47.73 -46.74 -15.49
CA ASN A 647 -47.65 -46.83 -16.95
C ASN A 647 -46.38 -46.17 -17.51
N SER A 648 -46.08 -46.43 -18.79
CA SER A 648 -44.92 -45.85 -19.51
C SER A 648 -44.87 -44.33 -19.41
N ASP A 649 -46.04 -43.69 -19.48
CA ASP A 649 -46.17 -42.25 -19.55
C ASP A 649 -45.82 -41.60 -18.20
N MET A 650 -46.23 -42.20 -17.08
CA MET A 650 -45.88 -41.75 -15.72
C MET A 650 -44.37 -41.82 -15.46
N LEU A 651 -43.71 -42.86 -15.96
CA LEU A 651 -42.24 -42.99 -15.87
C LEU A 651 -41.54 -41.98 -16.79
N SER A 652 -42.10 -41.74 -17.97
CA SER A 652 -41.58 -40.75 -18.93
C SER A 652 -41.67 -39.31 -18.41
N ILE A 653 -42.82 -38.89 -17.89
CA ILE A 653 -42.99 -37.51 -17.36
C ILE A 653 -42.25 -37.25 -16.05
N THR A 654 -41.77 -38.29 -15.35
CA THR A 654 -40.94 -38.15 -14.15
C THR A 654 -39.44 -38.33 -14.46
N GLY A 655 -39.09 -39.05 -15.54
CA GLY A 655 -37.72 -39.32 -15.93
C GLY A 655 -37.00 -40.28 -14.97
N MET A 656 -37.73 -41.27 -14.45
CA MET A 656 -37.29 -42.11 -13.33
C MET A 656 -37.42 -43.60 -13.63
N THR A 657 -36.59 -44.43 -13.01
CA THR A 657 -36.77 -45.89 -13.03
C THR A 657 -37.97 -46.30 -12.17
N LEU A 658 -38.50 -47.50 -12.39
CA LEU A 658 -39.65 -48.04 -11.67
C LEU A 658 -39.47 -48.01 -10.13
N GLU A 659 -38.29 -48.39 -9.64
CA GLU A 659 -37.94 -48.37 -8.21
C GLU A 659 -37.82 -46.94 -7.65
N GLN A 660 -37.28 -46.01 -8.43
CA GLN A 660 -37.21 -44.60 -8.03
C GLN A 660 -38.61 -43.97 -8.00
N PHE A 661 -39.44 -44.29 -8.99
CA PHE A 661 -40.84 -43.84 -9.06
C PHE A 661 -41.65 -44.37 -7.88
N CYS A 662 -41.43 -45.63 -7.49
CA CYS A 662 -41.98 -46.23 -6.28
C CYS A 662 -41.67 -45.40 -5.01
N ASN A 663 -40.40 -45.04 -4.80
CA ASN A 663 -39.99 -44.18 -3.69
C ASN A 663 -40.62 -42.78 -3.73
N LEU A 664 -40.78 -42.19 -4.91
CA LEU A 664 -41.46 -40.90 -5.09
C LEU A 664 -42.96 -40.99 -4.78
N MET A 665 -43.63 -42.06 -5.20
CA MET A 665 -45.06 -42.27 -4.94
C MET A 665 -45.34 -42.48 -3.45
N ASN A 666 -44.47 -43.21 -2.74
CA ASN A 666 -44.47 -43.27 -1.28
C ASN A 666 -44.32 -41.87 -0.65
N GLY A 667 -43.40 -41.05 -1.18
CA GLY A 667 -43.23 -39.66 -0.78
C GLY A 667 -44.43 -38.73 -1.07
N LEU A 668 -45.30 -39.09 -2.03
CA LEU A 668 -46.55 -38.39 -2.34
C LEU A 668 -47.76 -38.90 -1.54
N GLY A 669 -47.61 -39.95 -0.73
CA GLY A 669 -48.66 -40.50 0.14
C GLY A 669 -49.42 -41.71 -0.42
N TYR A 670 -48.93 -42.33 -1.49
CA TYR A 670 -49.38 -43.65 -1.94
C TYR A 670 -48.63 -44.76 -1.19
N HIS A 671 -49.20 -45.95 -1.11
CA HIS A 671 -48.49 -47.16 -0.69
C HIS A 671 -48.14 -48.00 -1.91
N SER A 672 -46.93 -48.55 -1.96
CA SER A 672 -46.42 -49.37 -3.06
C SER A 672 -46.20 -50.82 -2.64
N GLU A 673 -46.86 -51.77 -3.30
CA GLU A 673 -46.60 -53.21 -3.12
C GLU A 673 -45.83 -53.76 -4.33
N LYS A 674 -44.74 -54.50 -4.08
CA LYS A 674 -43.92 -55.10 -5.14
C LYS A 674 -44.55 -56.42 -5.61
N GLY A 675 -44.87 -56.52 -6.89
CA GLY A 675 -45.32 -57.75 -7.55
C GLY A 675 -44.29 -58.25 -8.57
N GLU A 676 -44.35 -59.55 -8.85
CA GLU A 676 -43.51 -60.23 -9.84
C GLU A 676 -44.40 -61.07 -10.76
N ARG A 677 -44.36 -60.83 -12.07
CA ARG A 677 -45.14 -61.58 -13.08
C ARG A 677 -44.30 -62.00 -14.27
N LEU A 678 -44.77 -62.98 -15.04
CA LEU A 678 -44.07 -63.41 -16.25
C LEU A 678 -44.34 -62.44 -17.40
N LYS A 679 -43.26 -62.00 -18.08
CA LYS A 679 -43.30 -60.99 -19.15
C LYS A 679 -43.98 -61.51 -20.41
N ILE A 680 -45.25 -61.13 -20.62
CA ILE A 680 -46.00 -61.44 -21.84
C ILE A 680 -45.53 -60.51 -22.97
N LYS A 681 -44.94 -61.07 -24.03
CA LYS A 681 -44.61 -60.31 -25.25
C LYS A 681 -45.89 -60.01 -26.05
N THR A 682 -46.37 -58.77 -26.01
CA THR A 682 -47.29 -58.26 -27.03
C THR A 682 -46.55 -58.03 -28.34
N VAL A 683 -47.00 -58.68 -29.42
CA VAL A 683 -46.42 -58.52 -30.77
C VAL A 683 -47.02 -57.27 -31.44
N PRO A 684 -46.22 -56.28 -31.88
CA PRO A 684 -46.72 -55.17 -32.70
C PRO A 684 -47.03 -55.66 -34.12
N MET A 685 -48.17 -55.21 -34.66
CA MET A 685 -48.55 -55.43 -36.06
C MET A 685 -47.69 -54.52 -36.96
N ASN A 686 -47.11 -55.08 -38.03
CA ASN A 686 -46.50 -54.28 -39.10
C ASN A 686 -47.59 -53.78 -40.05
N GLU A 687 -47.67 -52.47 -40.25
CA GLU A 687 -48.21 -51.89 -41.49
C GLU A 687 -47.14 -51.01 -42.15
N THR A 688 -47.11 -51.05 -43.48
CA THR A 688 -46.08 -50.51 -44.36
C THR A 688 -46.44 -49.10 -44.90
N ASN A 689 -45.57 -48.57 -45.77
CA ASN A 689 -45.76 -47.41 -46.67
C ASN A 689 -45.51 -46.00 -46.07
N ASP A 690 -44.97 -45.01 -46.81
CA ASP A 690 -44.17 -45.02 -48.06
C ASP A 690 -43.54 -43.61 -48.26
N ARG A 691 -42.61 -43.50 -49.23
CA ARG A 691 -42.26 -42.30 -50.04
C ARG A 691 -41.37 -41.14 -49.54
N VAL A 692 -40.33 -41.01 -50.35
CA VAL A 692 -39.36 -39.94 -50.64
C VAL A 692 -39.97 -38.66 -51.26
N GLU A 693 -39.35 -37.51 -50.92
CA GLU A 693 -39.25 -36.19 -51.59
C GLU A 693 -40.39 -35.61 -52.46
N ARG A 694 -40.76 -34.33 -52.17
CA ARG A 694 -40.30 -33.12 -52.90
C ARG A 694 -41.02 -31.85 -52.42
N GLU A 695 -40.34 -30.71 -52.38
CA GLU A 695 -40.77 -29.48 -53.08
C GLU A 695 -39.72 -28.34 -53.03
N VAL A 696 -39.79 -27.43 -54.01
CA VAL A 696 -38.85 -26.31 -54.20
C VAL A 696 -39.62 -25.02 -54.53
N ALA A 697 -39.35 -23.98 -53.72
CA ALA A 697 -39.37 -22.51 -53.96
C ALA A 697 -40.44 -21.80 -54.84
N VAL A 698 -41.03 -20.75 -54.23
CA VAL A 698 -41.42 -19.40 -54.75
C VAL A 698 -41.65 -18.50 -53.49
N GLU A 699 -41.62 -17.16 -53.43
CA GLU A 699 -41.27 -15.97 -54.28
C GLU A 699 -41.10 -14.76 -53.30
N GLY A 700 -40.51 -13.58 -53.53
CA GLY A 700 -39.67 -13.00 -54.60
C GLY A 700 -39.76 -11.45 -54.64
N VAL A 701 -38.74 -10.76 -55.19
CA VAL A 701 -38.72 -9.32 -55.64
C VAL A 701 -38.87 -8.22 -54.51
N LEU A 702 -38.30 -7.01 -54.49
CA LEU A 702 -37.78 -5.97 -55.44
C LEU A 702 -36.53 -5.23 -54.83
N ALA A 703 -35.47 -4.91 -55.61
CA ALA A 703 -35.14 -3.60 -56.26
C ALA A 703 -34.85 -2.43 -55.28
N GLU A 704 -33.93 -1.46 -55.45
CA GLU A 704 -32.89 -1.10 -56.46
C GLU A 704 -31.93 -0.05 -55.78
N GLU A 705 -30.86 0.55 -56.31
CA GLU A 705 -30.26 0.68 -57.66
C GLU A 705 -28.70 0.70 -57.56
N SER A 706 -27.97 1.60 -58.25
CA SER A 706 -26.48 1.69 -58.30
C SER A 706 -25.92 3.11 -58.05
N THR A 707 -24.68 3.28 -57.55
CA THR A 707 -23.44 3.70 -58.27
C THR A 707 -22.43 4.24 -57.21
N LYS A 708 -21.10 4.38 -57.37
CA LYS A 708 -20.12 4.20 -58.47
C LYS A 708 -18.70 3.98 -57.87
N VAL A 709 -17.85 3.22 -58.55
CA VAL A 709 -16.36 3.15 -58.38
C VAL A 709 -15.69 4.31 -59.19
N PRO A 710 -14.36 4.48 -59.35
CA PRO A 710 -13.15 3.71 -58.94
C PRO A 710 -12.12 4.63 -58.18
N ASN A 711 -10.80 4.42 -58.03
CA ASN A 711 -9.73 3.52 -58.55
C ASN A 711 -8.57 3.58 -57.51
N SER A 712 -7.43 2.86 -57.53
CA SER A 712 -6.72 2.02 -58.51
C SER A 712 -5.59 1.22 -57.81
N ASP A 713 -5.15 0.09 -58.41
CA ASP A 713 -3.75 -0.35 -58.61
C ASP A 713 -2.65 -0.21 -57.50
N LYS A 714 -1.70 -1.14 -57.29
CA LYS A 714 -1.37 -2.44 -57.90
C LYS A 714 -0.21 -3.14 -57.13
N TYR A 715 -0.03 -4.45 -57.37
CA TYR A 715 1.24 -5.21 -57.35
C TYR A 715 1.98 -5.44 -55.98
N ASN A 716 2.14 -6.71 -55.55
CA ASN A 716 3.19 -7.71 -55.88
C ASN A 716 4.51 -7.44 -55.10
N THR A 717 5.30 -8.41 -54.61
CA THR A 717 5.37 -9.88 -54.82
C THR A 717 6.30 -10.55 -53.77
N LEU A 718 6.19 -11.90 -53.61
CA LEU A 718 7.27 -12.84 -53.20
C LEU A 718 7.87 -12.67 -51.76
N MET A 719 8.43 -13.68 -51.06
CA MET A 719 8.68 -15.10 -51.36
C MET A 719 8.79 -15.92 -50.05
N ALA A 720 8.47 -17.22 -50.10
CA ALA A 720 8.97 -18.23 -49.12
C ALA A 720 10.38 -18.71 -49.56
N PRO A 721 11.19 -19.53 -48.82
CA PRO A 721 10.75 -20.84 -48.28
C PRO A 721 11.51 -21.51 -47.06
N THR A 722 10.79 -22.40 -46.35
CA THR A 722 11.19 -23.75 -45.85
C THR A 722 12.29 -24.04 -44.78
N ASN A 723 12.01 -25.11 -44.01
CA ASN A 723 12.91 -26.15 -43.42
C ASN A 723 13.70 -25.85 -42.12
N LYS A 724 13.89 -26.80 -41.15
CA LYS A 724 13.23 -28.10 -40.80
C LYS A 724 13.79 -28.67 -39.45
N ILE A 725 13.10 -29.65 -38.83
CA ILE A 725 13.57 -30.72 -37.89
C ILE A 725 13.51 -30.50 -36.34
N ASP A 726 12.49 -31.14 -35.76
CA ASP A 726 12.36 -32.00 -34.54
C ASP A 726 13.53 -32.22 -33.53
N LYS A 727 13.21 -32.27 -32.20
CA LYS A 727 12.87 -33.55 -31.48
C LYS A 727 12.61 -33.41 -29.95
N LYS A 728 11.55 -34.11 -29.48
CA LYS A 728 11.34 -34.73 -28.13
C LYS A 728 11.18 -33.78 -26.91
N SER A 729 10.46 -34.12 -25.82
CA SER A 729 9.88 -35.40 -25.35
C SER A 729 8.57 -35.24 -24.52
N ASN A 730 7.71 -36.27 -24.54
CA ASN A 730 6.53 -36.44 -23.67
C ASN A 730 6.91 -36.80 -22.21
N MET A 731 5.96 -36.70 -21.26
CA MET A 731 5.25 -37.89 -20.73
C MET A 731 4.04 -37.57 -19.82
N THR A 732 3.00 -38.42 -19.95
CA THR A 732 1.81 -38.58 -19.10
C THR A 732 2.12 -39.53 -17.91
N PRO A 733 1.17 -39.91 -17.02
CA PRO A 733 0.06 -40.86 -17.32
C PRO A 733 -1.32 -40.31 -16.87
N ASP A 734 -2.47 -40.58 -17.51
CA ASP A 734 -3.13 -41.82 -18.00
C ASP A 734 -3.71 -42.77 -16.94
N LEU A 735 -5.04 -42.97 -17.00
CA LEU A 735 -5.71 -44.19 -16.53
C LEU A 735 -7.11 -44.37 -17.17
N HIS A 736 -7.08 -45.05 -18.33
CA HIS A 736 -8.08 -45.99 -18.88
C HIS A 736 -9.58 -45.66 -18.95
N LEU A 737 -10.04 -45.56 -20.20
CA LEU A 737 -11.31 -46.08 -20.71
C LEU A 737 -11.02 -47.11 -21.83
N GLU A 738 -12.08 -47.72 -22.37
CA GLU A 738 -12.16 -48.66 -23.52
C GLU A 738 -12.04 -50.19 -23.23
N PRO A 739 -12.63 -51.06 -24.08
CA PRO A 739 -13.81 -50.86 -24.95
C PRO A 739 -14.89 -51.96 -24.83
N VAL A 740 -16.03 -51.75 -25.50
CA VAL A 740 -16.98 -52.82 -25.84
C VAL A 740 -16.66 -53.32 -27.25
N LEU A 741 -16.61 -54.63 -27.47
CA LEU A 741 -16.47 -55.27 -28.78
C LEU A 741 -17.65 -56.21 -29.06
N ASP A 742 -18.00 -56.30 -30.35
CA ASP A 742 -19.03 -57.20 -30.88
C ASP A 742 -18.73 -58.68 -30.65
N ALA A 743 -19.80 -59.48 -30.65
CA ALA A 743 -19.73 -60.92 -30.90
C ALA A 743 -20.96 -61.38 -31.70
N SER A 744 -20.72 -62.16 -32.74
CA SER A 744 -21.74 -62.91 -33.50
C SER A 744 -21.30 -64.37 -33.62
N ASP A 745 -22.26 -65.28 -33.37
CA ASP A 745 -22.20 -66.74 -33.51
C ASP A 745 -21.13 -67.46 -32.63
N ASP A 746 -21.38 -68.66 -32.08
CA ASP A 746 -22.33 -69.70 -32.50
C ASP A 746 -22.98 -70.45 -31.29
N ALA A 747 -23.91 -71.35 -31.57
CA ALA A 747 -24.91 -71.89 -30.63
C ALA A 747 -24.39 -72.82 -29.51
N ILE A 748 -25.18 -72.93 -28.41
CA ILE A 748 -25.90 -74.16 -27.97
C ILE A 748 -26.66 -73.98 -26.62
N GLN A 749 -27.80 -74.66 -26.49
CA GLN A 749 -28.58 -74.99 -25.27
C GLN A 749 -29.33 -73.87 -24.50
N SER A 750 -30.61 -73.72 -24.90
CA SER A 750 -31.78 -73.94 -24.03
C SER A 750 -31.64 -73.72 -22.51
N ASN A 751 -32.22 -72.63 -22.02
CA ASN A 751 -32.99 -72.68 -20.78
C ASN A 751 -34.12 -71.65 -20.82
N GLU A 752 -35.37 -72.11 -20.69
CA GLU A 752 -36.56 -71.25 -20.63
C GLU A 752 -36.66 -70.56 -19.25
N GLY A 753 -35.77 -69.59 -19.02
CA GLY A 753 -35.86 -68.68 -17.88
C GLY A 753 -36.95 -67.63 -18.15
N ALA A 754 -38.17 -67.89 -17.71
CA ALA A 754 -39.30 -66.99 -17.89
C ALA A 754 -38.99 -65.61 -17.28
N ALA A 755 -38.77 -64.60 -18.14
CA ALA A 755 -38.32 -63.28 -17.71
C ALA A 755 -39.36 -62.62 -16.80
N THR A 756 -39.02 -62.47 -15.53
CA THR A 756 -39.90 -61.90 -14.51
C THR A 756 -39.92 -60.37 -14.64
N GLU A 757 -41.08 -59.80 -14.94
CA GLU A 757 -41.33 -58.36 -14.83
C GLU A 757 -41.68 -58.03 -13.37
N VAL A 758 -40.84 -57.22 -12.73
CA VAL A 758 -41.18 -56.57 -11.47
C VAL A 758 -42.13 -55.42 -11.77
N PHE A 759 -43.27 -55.40 -11.11
CA PHE A 759 -44.23 -54.29 -11.14
C PHE A 759 -44.50 -53.78 -9.72
N TYR A 760 -45.05 -52.58 -9.61
CA TYR A 760 -45.53 -52.05 -8.33
C TYR A 760 -46.99 -51.64 -8.45
N THR A 761 -47.81 -52.12 -7.50
CA THR A 761 -49.20 -51.69 -7.35
C THR A 761 -49.27 -50.55 -6.36
N PHE A 762 -49.90 -49.45 -6.75
CA PHE A 762 -50.01 -48.23 -5.96
C PHE A 762 -51.44 -48.01 -5.46
N THR A 763 -51.62 -47.96 -4.14
CA THR A 763 -52.90 -47.64 -3.48
C THR A 763 -52.79 -46.29 -2.74
N TRP A 764 -53.89 -45.53 -2.66
CA TRP A 764 -53.89 -44.27 -1.91
C TRP A 764 -53.98 -44.54 -0.40
N GLY A 765 -53.00 -44.05 0.37
CA GLY A 765 -52.95 -44.25 1.80
C GLY A 765 -54.13 -43.58 2.53
N THR A 766 -55.13 -44.37 2.94
CA THR A 766 -55.98 -43.97 4.06
C THR A 766 -55.09 -43.88 5.31
N ARG A 767 -55.05 -42.72 5.96
CA ARG A 767 -54.30 -42.54 7.21
C ARG A 767 -54.86 -43.46 8.30
N ALA A 768 -54.30 -44.66 8.42
CA ALA A 768 -54.25 -45.37 9.68
C ALA A 768 -53.56 -44.44 10.69
N ARG A 769 -54.28 -44.10 11.77
CA ARG A 769 -53.83 -43.13 12.76
C ARG A 769 -52.86 -43.80 13.73
N GLU A 770 -51.70 -44.22 13.22
CA GLU A 770 -50.65 -44.80 14.04
C GLU A 770 -50.20 -43.80 15.10
N ARG A 771 -50.57 -44.09 16.35
CA ARG A 771 -49.99 -43.45 17.52
C ARG A 771 -48.54 -43.89 17.63
N ARG A 772 -47.60 -43.10 17.10
CA ARG A 772 -46.25 -43.11 17.68
C ARG A 772 -46.36 -42.62 19.12
N VAL A 773 -46.16 -43.56 20.04
CA VAL A 773 -46.02 -43.28 21.47
C VAL A 773 -44.60 -42.78 21.68
N ASP A 774 -44.43 -41.47 21.89
CA ASP A 774 -43.20 -40.95 22.46
C ASP A 774 -43.15 -41.27 23.97
N PRO A 775 -42.10 -41.93 24.47
CA PRO A 775 -41.93 -42.17 25.89
C PRO A 775 -41.37 -40.93 26.59
N GLY A 776 -42.24 -40.21 27.31
CA GLY A 776 -41.82 -39.46 28.51
C GLY A 776 -41.76 -37.93 28.41
N VAL A 777 -42.93 -37.27 28.46
CA VAL A 777 -43.03 -35.89 28.99
C VAL A 777 -44.11 -35.84 30.09
N LYS A 778 -43.69 -35.89 31.35
CA LYS A 778 -44.57 -35.59 32.49
C LYS A 778 -44.86 -34.09 32.52
N LYS A 779 -46.11 -33.70 32.33
CA LYS A 779 -46.59 -32.33 32.53
C LYS A 779 -46.34 -31.90 33.97
N TYR A 780 -45.83 -30.67 34.16
CA TYR A 780 -46.07 -29.90 35.37
C TYR A 780 -46.40 -28.44 35.03
N LYS A 781 -47.51 -27.95 35.57
CA LYS A 781 -47.87 -26.52 35.58
C LYS A 781 -47.07 -25.81 36.68
N PRO A 782 -46.70 -24.54 36.52
CA PRO A 782 -46.57 -23.64 37.64
C PRO A 782 -47.90 -22.89 37.84
N SER A 783 -48.56 -23.14 38.98
CA SER A 783 -49.58 -22.26 39.53
C SER A 783 -49.07 -21.69 40.85
N ASN A 784 -48.98 -20.37 40.89
CA ASN A 784 -49.25 -19.43 41.99
C ASN A 784 -49.42 -19.95 43.45
N LYS A 785 -48.97 -19.11 44.40
CA LYS A 785 -49.10 -19.16 45.88
C LYS A 785 -48.13 -20.08 46.65
N ASP A 786 -47.76 -19.81 47.91
CA ASP A 786 -47.64 -18.58 48.73
C ASP A 786 -46.96 -18.96 50.09
N GLN A 787 -46.37 -18.02 50.82
CA GLN A 787 -45.87 -18.13 52.22
C GLN A 787 -44.66 -19.10 52.47
N GLY A 788 -43.74 -18.86 53.43
CA GLY A 788 -43.51 -17.68 54.28
C GLY A 788 -42.58 -17.96 55.49
N LYS A 789 -41.92 -16.92 56.03
CA LYS A 789 -41.02 -16.87 57.23
C LYS A 789 -39.65 -17.58 57.05
N GLY A 790 -38.51 -17.08 57.54
CA GLY A 790 -38.10 -15.84 58.25
C GLY A 790 -36.55 -15.83 58.38
N ALA A 791 -35.83 -14.94 59.07
CA ALA A 791 -36.14 -13.69 59.77
C ALA A 791 -34.83 -12.92 60.07
N LYS A 792 -34.91 -11.58 60.25
CA LYS A 792 -33.90 -10.65 60.84
C LYS A 792 -32.51 -10.53 60.14
N GLY A 793 -31.94 -9.33 59.92
CA GLY A 793 -32.48 -7.98 60.11
C GLY A 793 -31.40 -6.88 60.09
N LYS A 794 -31.85 -5.61 60.05
CA LYS A 794 -31.12 -4.33 60.30
C LYS A 794 -29.84 -4.05 59.47
N GLY A 795 -29.74 -2.98 58.68
CA GLY A 795 -30.74 -1.94 58.31
C GLY A 795 -30.10 -0.62 57.85
N ASN A 796 -30.95 0.35 57.49
CA ASN A 796 -30.70 1.81 57.38
C ASN A 796 -29.59 2.32 56.39
N LYS A 797 -29.83 3.31 55.52
CA LYS A 797 -30.92 4.30 55.39
C LYS A 797 -31.34 4.58 53.93
N ASN A 798 -32.65 4.83 53.76
CA ASN A 798 -33.36 5.74 52.83
C ASN A 798 -32.58 6.44 51.70
N HIS A 799 -33.02 6.39 50.43
CA HIS A 799 -34.13 7.18 49.83
C HIS A 799 -33.88 8.71 49.88
N SER A 800 -33.99 9.47 48.79
CA SER A 800 -35.04 9.51 47.74
C SER A 800 -34.43 9.86 46.35
N LYS A 801 -34.80 9.27 45.20
CA LYS A 801 -36.06 9.43 44.42
C LYS A 801 -36.37 10.92 44.10
N ASN A 802 -36.80 11.33 42.89
CA ASN A 802 -36.98 10.63 41.60
C ASN A 802 -37.35 11.68 40.51
N ASN A 803 -37.23 11.33 39.21
CA ASN A 803 -38.04 11.87 38.09
C ASN A 803 -37.87 13.38 37.73
N LYS A 804 -38.12 13.86 36.50
CA LYS A 804 -38.66 13.23 35.27
C LYS A 804 -38.22 14.00 33.99
N THR A 805 -38.53 13.39 32.85
CA THR A 805 -38.71 13.88 31.46
C THR A 805 -39.42 15.25 31.30
N GLU A 806 -39.45 16.00 30.16
CA GLU A 806 -39.28 15.69 28.72
C GLU A 806 -39.20 16.96 27.81
N VAL A 807 -38.77 16.80 26.53
CA VAL A 807 -39.28 17.43 25.26
C VAL A 807 -39.11 18.93 24.90
N VAL A 808 -38.27 19.16 23.86
CA VAL A 808 -38.46 19.94 22.59
C VAL A 808 -38.94 21.41 22.59
N LYS A 809 -38.16 22.29 21.92
CA LYS A 809 -38.61 23.15 20.79
C LYS A 809 -37.46 23.85 20.04
N ALA A 810 -37.71 24.19 18.77
CA ALA A 810 -36.83 25.00 17.91
C ALA A 810 -37.65 26.14 17.26
N THR A 811 -37.05 27.32 17.00
CA THR A 811 -37.22 28.14 15.76
C THR A 811 -36.51 29.52 15.80
N LEU A 812 -35.71 29.78 14.74
CA LEU A 812 -35.58 31.03 13.94
C LEU A 812 -35.43 32.44 14.58
N THR A 813 -34.31 33.15 14.29
CA THR A 813 -34.19 34.23 13.25
C THR A 813 -32.86 35.04 13.32
N LYS A 814 -32.55 35.78 12.24
CA LYS A 814 -31.30 36.53 11.96
C LYS A 814 -31.10 37.83 12.77
N LYS A 815 -29.83 38.28 12.91
CA LYS A 815 -29.36 39.62 12.51
C LYS A 815 -27.83 39.71 12.35
N GLU A 816 -27.35 40.68 11.58
CA GLU A 816 -25.94 40.84 11.15
C GLU A 816 -25.25 42.07 11.77
N LYS A 817 -23.92 41.98 11.96
CA LYS A 817 -22.88 43.05 11.90
C LYS A 817 -22.95 44.20 12.94
N PRO A 818 -21.78 44.73 13.40
CA PRO A 818 -20.84 45.51 12.58
C PRO A 818 -19.41 44.95 12.50
N ILE A 819 -18.60 45.63 11.68
CA ILE A 819 -17.17 45.39 11.44
C ILE A 819 -16.35 46.24 12.41
N ASP A 820 -15.26 45.67 12.94
CA ASP A 820 -14.29 46.39 13.78
C ASP A 820 -13.35 47.24 12.90
N PRO A 821 -13.19 48.57 13.15
CA PRO A 821 -12.34 49.43 12.33
C PRO A 821 -10.82 49.20 12.47
N ASP A 822 -10.35 48.62 13.58
CA ASP A 822 -8.93 48.65 13.96
C ASP A 822 -8.17 47.35 13.65
N ASN A 823 -8.33 46.80 12.45
CA ASN A 823 -7.53 45.66 11.97
C ASN A 823 -6.12 46.11 11.52
N PRO A 824 -5.01 45.68 12.15
CA PRO A 824 -3.67 46.23 11.91
C PRO A 824 -3.04 45.93 10.53
N PHE A 825 -3.67 45.12 9.67
CA PHE A 825 -3.05 44.59 8.45
C PHE A 825 -3.11 45.50 7.20
N ALA A 826 -3.57 46.75 7.32
CA ALA A 826 -3.69 47.68 6.19
C ALA A 826 -2.43 48.52 5.89
N ALA A 827 -1.41 48.54 6.77
CA ALA A 827 -0.31 49.51 6.71
C ALA A 827 0.99 49.03 6.00
N ALA A 828 1.04 47.79 5.50
CA ALA A 828 2.27 47.17 4.98
C ALA A 828 2.34 47.01 3.44
N LEU A 829 1.37 47.55 2.68
CA LEU A 829 1.20 47.25 1.25
C LEU A 829 1.03 48.47 0.32
N LYS A 830 1.38 49.68 0.78
CA LYS A 830 1.48 50.89 -0.05
C LYS A 830 2.75 51.67 0.31
N GLY A 831 3.82 51.47 -0.46
CA GLY A 831 5.11 52.13 -0.24
C GLY A 831 6.17 51.91 -1.33
N PHE A 832 6.04 50.89 -2.17
CA PHE A 832 6.89 50.73 -3.37
C PHE A 832 6.25 51.38 -4.59
N ASN A 833 6.52 52.67 -4.78
CA ASN A 833 6.67 53.35 -6.08
C ASN A 833 7.13 54.80 -5.83
N GLN A 834 8.08 55.29 -6.64
CA GLN A 834 8.71 56.63 -6.61
C GLN A 834 9.85 56.84 -5.59
N ASN A 835 11.01 56.22 -5.85
CA ASN A 835 12.19 56.90 -6.43
C ASN A 835 13.36 55.93 -6.62
#